data_AF-A0A2N6ESK2-F1
#
_entry.id   AF-A0A2N6ESK2-F1
#
_cell.length_a   1.000
_cell.length_b   1.000
_cell.length_c   1.000
_cell.angle_alpha   90.00
_cell.angle_beta   90.00
_cell.angle_gamma   90.00
#
_symmetry.space_group_name_H-M   'P 1'
#
loop_
_entity.id
_entity.type
_entity.pdbx_description
1 polymer ?
#
loop_
_entity_poly.entity_id
_entity_poly.type
_entity_poly.pdbx_seq_one_letter_code
_entity_poly.pdbx_strand_id
1 'polypeptide(L)'
;MMAHRKKTLLISLRSKLLILLAGSILLILGIGTSAPSALAYGDQECASSRYGSDLVCTAGDVSITGIAVAPGSPTSCIGGTTFNVDLDVTVNFATPDRWDIGIFLSNDGNDPQLLPSNGGASTCSVDVLPPIAPFLDLDPNAGRDTCGDGNGTIDGGLGYGVVRLEDVPVSCRAINLSGGNLYIPFVVSWDNQGSPTGSDCTSKQDPVPNTPSKCNAPDITNPVEVTYGTVNAVVLPEISKTDGVAAVDPGDNLTYAVTITNTTGQPLSGAIFTDPATANLNVTNVTCSATGGATCPAVTPTSSFIARMQDIATGITIPDMPVDSSITFDIAATVADPVSPAYANTIVNTAHVTVQSETNSASDVDTINGAVFSDLSTSSKSVRDLNGGEADPGDVLRYTITLNETAGNAVNSVSVTDDLPANVSNFTMVSTPSGATDLSSGAPSGSNNTGYLNVTSINLPASGSASIIFDVTITAGTPAGTAIDNRATISNPTGPEVYPAAPKVFVSPSAVPTADNKQLYLASTLPSTLSRNKPASVPASATLNNSSATWSGNNPSPLQLDNTIEYAYATLFLSADSTQSRSVEARMYCSSTPGAYVTSGIYDLGTIPGTPTEYTFNLTTAAGGFSYPATCTTGNHWSLQIINHTNKNVSVHPVSGGNNSRLNLDSSNVIYVESLEFYDAAYPGGAINTKTIPGSTVYIRSTVSDPFGSFDITSANIDITDSGGNPALSDTMTMVNDSGAATKTFEYAYTVPNNSVTGNWTVKVTANEGSEGTVTDDQTSAFSVESIDLGLTKTVDNASPAILAAINYTITITNNDSTYTATNIAVQDILPAGVTYISGTPSQGSYAASIWSVGSLAPTASATLVIQVGVDGPNGTTVTNTASISSFDQTDDNAANDSASVDFTPIAYPNLTIIKTAATYSDPAHGTTNPYDIPGAVVEYTLTVTNTGLGATDADSVKLVDPIPANTALVVTDPPVTISNVPATTGLTLTYTSLNDLTDHVEFSADGTDYTLIPTADGNGTDTSVNYIRFSPAGAFSASDGVTNPSFTVTFKVRLQ
;
A
#
# COMPACT_ATOMS: atom_id res chain seq x y z
N MET A 1 -31.71 -4.93 -31.84
CA MET A 1 -31.54 -4.00 -32.99
C MET A 1 -30.31 -3.12 -32.74
N MET A 2 -29.92 -2.28 -33.71
CA MET A 2 -28.88 -1.22 -33.67
C MET A 2 -28.53 -0.70 -32.25
N ALA A 3 -27.26 -0.77 -31.80
CA ALA A 3 -26.15 0.20 -32.00
C ALA A 3 -26.10 1.30 -30.90
N HIS A 4 -24.99 1.96 -30.52
CA HIS A 4 -23.67 2.11 -31.18
C HIS A 4 -22.54 2.63 -30.22
N ARG A 5 -21.32 2.02 -30.22
CA ARG A 5 -20.02 2.53 -29.65
C ARG A 5 -19.96 2.73 -28.12
N LYS A 6 -18.82 2.84 -27.39
CA LYS A 6 -17.32 2.93 -27.60
C LYS A 6 -16.65 2.32 -26.30
N LYS A 7 -15.34 2.30 -25.92
CA LYS A 7 -13.98 2.67 -26.40
C LYS A 7 -12.90 1.92 -25.53
N THR A 8 -11.90 1.22 -26.11
CA THR A 8 -10.64 0.70 -25.46
C THR A 8 -10.81 -0.31 -24.28
N LEU A 9 -9.90 -1.25 -23.94
CA LEU A 9 -8.42 -1.31 -24.01
C LEU A 9 -7.91 -2.78 -23.80
N LEU A 10 -6.59 -2.99 -23.97
CA LEU A 10 -5.76 -4.10 -23.45
C LEU A 10 -5.87 -5.53 -24.04
N ILE A 11 -4.84 -6.32 -23.76
CA ILE A 11 -4.40 -7.53 -24.47
C ILE A 11 -4.29 -8.70 -23.48
N SER A 12 -4.57 -9.94 -23.94
CA SER A 12 -4.31 -11.16 -23.15
C SER A 12 -3.77 -12.28 -24.04
N LEU A 13 -2.76 -13.00 -23.54
CA LEU A 13 -2.03 -14.04 -24.26
C LEU A 13 -2.88 -15.31 -24.50
N ARG A 14 -2.54 -16.09 -25.54
CA ARG A 14 -3.09 -17.44 -25.76
C ARG A 14 -2.00 -18.51 -25.89
N SER A 15 -1.75 -19.17 -24.75
CA SER A 15 -1.49 -20.60 -24.55
C SER A 15 -1.04 -21.51 -25.71
N LYS A 16 0.12 -22.16 -25.50
CA LYS A 16 0.42 -23.62 -25.63
C LYS A 16 0.17 -24.30 -27.00
N LEU A 17 0.98 -25.26 -27.49
CA LEU A 17 1.16 -26.61 -26.90
C LEU A 17 1.96 -27.57 -27.85
N LEU A 18 2.67 -28.59 -27.31
CA LEU A 18 3.09 -29.88 -27.96
C LEU A 18 4.17 -29.84 -29.11
N ILE A 19 5.04 -30.85 -29.39
CA ILE A 19 5.62 -31.97 -28.58
C ILE A 19 6.80 -32.74 -29.28
N LEU A 20 7.73 -33.29 -28.48
CA LEU A 20 8.62 -34.48 -28.64
C LEU A 20 9.60 -34.74 -29.84
N LEU A 21 10.85 -35.03 -29.43
CA LEU A 21 11.76 -36.17 -29.79
C LEU A 21 12.58 -36.28 -31.11
N ALA A 22 13.92 -36.31 -30.89
CA ALA A 22 14.95 -37.23 -31.43
C ALA A 22 15.31 -37.33 -32.93
N GLY A 23 16.62 -37.45 -33.20
CA GLY A 23 17.16 -38.01 -34.44
C GLY A 23 18.52 -37.46 -34.89
N SER A 24 19.63 -38.09 -34.50
CA SER A 24 20.96 -37.80 -35.08
C SER A 24 21.18 -38.62 -36.35
N ILE A 25 21.56 -37.99 -37.47
CA ILE A 25 22.23 -38.66 -38.61
C ILE A 25 23.00 -37.65 -39.48
N LEU A 26 24.06 -38.12 -40.11
CA LEU A 26 25.07 -37.34 -40.83
C LEU A 26 24.90 -37.46 -42.35
N LEU A 27 24.87 -36.34 -43.10
CA LEU A 27 25.42 -36.29 -44.47
C LEU A 27 25.77 -34.86 -44.92
N ILE A 28 26.63 -34.78 -45.94
CA ILE A 28 27.31 -33.57 -46.42
C ILE A 28 26.88 -33.28 -47.86
N LEU A 29 26.55 -32.01 -48.17
CA LEU A 29 27.07 -31.22 -49.31
C LEU A 29 26.39 -29.84 -49.29
N GLY A 30 27.18 -28.75 -49.32
CA GLY A 30 26.66 -27.38 -49.16
C GLY A 30 26.39 -26.63 -50.45
N ILE A 31 25.98 -25.37 -50.31
CA ILE A 31 26.10 -24.23 -51.25
C ILE A 31 25.76 -22.96 -50.45
N GLY A 32 26.41 -21.83 -50.76
CA GLY A 32 25.98 -20.50 -50.34
C GLY A 32 26.69 -19.92 -49.13
N THR A 33 27.61 -18.99 -49.37
CA THR A 33 28.06 -18.01 -48.38
C THR A 33 27.00 -16.91 -48.26
N SER A 34 26.21 -16.91 -47.19
CA SER A 34 25.48 -15.71 -46.76
C SER A 34 26.46 -14.73 -46.12
N ALA A 35 26.24 -13.42 -46.33
CA ALA A 35 26.97 -12.38 -45.61
C ALA A 35 26.70 -12.49 -44.08
N PRO A 36 27.60 -11.97 -43.22
CA PRO A 36 27.25 -11.77 -41.83
C PRO A 36 26.04 -10.83 -41.74
N SER A 37 25.04 -11.19 -40.94
CA SER A 37 24.07 -10.23 -40.41
C SER A 37 24.82 -9.21 -39.55
N ALA A 38 24.38 -7.95 -39.58
CA ALA A 38 24.95 -6.91 -38.72
C ALA A 38 24.95 -7.35 -37.24
N LEU A 39 26.03 -7.04 -36.53
CA LEU A 39 26.09 -7.16 -35.08
C LEU A 39 25.44 -5.91 -34.51
N ALA A 40 24.22 -6.04 -33.99
CA ALA A 40 23.61 -5.00 -33.16
C ALA A 40 24.40 -4.94 -31.84
N TYR A 41 24.89 -3.76 -31.50
CA TYR A 41 25.69 -3.53 -30.29
C TYR A 41 24.79 -3.16 -29.11
N GLY A 42 25.30 -3.28 -27.88
CA GLY A 42 24.51 -2.98 -26.69
C GLY A 42 24.16 -1.50 -26.56
N ASP A 43 22.93 -1.17 -26.18
CA ASP A 43 22.46 0.21 -25.91
C ASP A 43 23.27 0.95 -24.83
N GLN A 44 24.10 0.22 -24.07
CA GLN A 44 24.99 0.75 -23.03
C GLN A 44 26.49 0.58 -23.37
N GLU A 45 26.83 0.20 -24.60
CA GLU A 45 28.18 -0.16 -25.02
C GLU A 45 28.94 1.04 -25.63
N CYS A 46 30.04 1.43 -24.99
CA CYS A 46 30.89 2.57 -25.37
C CYS A 46 31.55 2.44 -26.76
N ALA A 47 31.83 3.58 -27.38
CA ALA A 47 32.34 3.66 -28.75
C ALA A 47 33.64 2.85 -28.97
N SER A 48 34.58 2.90 -28.03
CA SER A 48 35.81 2.08 -28.03
C SER A 48 35.55 0.58 -28.03
N SER A 49 34.62 0.11 -27.20
CA SER A 49 34.22 -1.30 -27.12
C SER A 49 33.56 -1.76 -28.42
N ARG A 50 32.66 -0.96 -28.99
CA ARG A 50 32.07 -1.23 -30.31
C ARG A 50 33.14 -1.29 -31.41
N TYR A 51 34.16 -0.42 -31.35
CA TYR A 51 35.31 -0.40 -32.30
C TYR A 51 36.28 -1.57 -32.12
N GLY A 52 36.37 -2.15 -30.91
CA GLY A 52 37.32 -3.22 -30.58
C GLY A 52 38.76 -2.74 -30.33
N SER A 53 39.01 -1.43 -30.31
CA SER A 53 40.27 -0.83 -29.85
C SER A 53 40.07 0.60 -29.36
N ASP A 54 41.07 1.15 -28.67
CA ASP A 54 41.14 2.58 -28.37
C ASP A 54 41.04 3.41 -29.67
N LEU A 55 40.34 4.54 -29.60
CA LEU A 55 40.05 5.41 -30.75
C LEU A 55 41.14 6.47 -30.98
N VAL A 56 41.44 6.77 -32.24
CA VAL A 56 42.40 7.82 -32.63
C VAL A 56 41.69 8.92 -33.41
N CYS A 57 41.43 10.03 -32.72
CA CYS A 57 40.54 11.08 -33.18
C CYS A 57 41.18 12.05 -34.19
N THR A 58 40.34 12.65 -35.03
CA THR A 58 40.65 13.90 -35.76
C THR A 58 39.72 15.03 -35.29
N ALA A 59 39.88 16.25 -35.81
CA ALA A 59 39.03 17.40 -35.50
C ALA A 59 38.53 18.06 -36.79
N GLY A 60 37.29 18.59 -36.79
CA GLY A 60 36.84 19.51 -37.85
C GLY A 60 35.34 19.57 -38.14
N ASP A 61 34.64 18.44 -38.26
CA ASP A 61 33.40 18.39 -39.07
C ASP A 61 32.11 18.34 -38.24
N VAL A 62 32.13 17.66 -37.08
CA VAL A 62 30.99 17.49 -36.16
C VAL A 62 31.47 17.80 -34.74
N SER A 63 30.71 18.58 -33.98
CA SER A 63 31.12 19.02 -32.63
C SER A 63 29.94 19.24 -31.67
N ILE A 64 30.04 18.67 -30.47
CA ILE A 64 29.16 19.02 -29.34
C ILE A 64 29.72 20.27 -28.66
N THR A 65 28.93 21.34 -28.57
CA THR A 65 29.31 22.62 -27.94
C THR A 65 28.54 22.93 -26.66
N GLY A 66 27.69 22.00 -26.20
CA GLY A 66 26.91 22.15 -24.98
C GLY A 66 26.13 20.88 -24.65
N ILE A 67 26.01 20.62 -23.35
CA ILE A 67 25.13 19.61 -22.72
C ILE A 67 24.53 20.32 -21.51
N ALA A 68 23.22 20.21 -21.29
CA ALA A 68 22.54 20.86 -20.17
C ALA A 68 21.47 19.94 -19.56
N VAL A 69 21.19 20.12 -18.26
CA VAL A 69 20.03 19.48 -17.61
C VAL A 69 18.75 19.95 -18.30
N ALA A 70 17.94 19.02 -18.79
CA ALA A 70 16.66 19.35 -19.39
C ALA A 70 15.65 19.84 -18.32
N PRO A 71 14.73 20.76 -18.66
CA PRO A 71 13.76 21.29 -17.71
C PRO A 71 12.84 20.21 -17.11
N GLY A 72 12.97 19.97 -15.80
CA GLY A 72 12.21 18.97 -15.05
C GLY A 72 13.07 17.88 -14.39
N SER A 73 14.32 17.71 -14.84
CA SER A 73 15.27 16.76 -14.27
C SER A 73 16.00 17.31 -13.01
N PRO A 74 16.69 16.46 -12.21
CA PRO A 74 17.25 16.85 -10.91
C PRO A 74 18.35 17.92 -10.98
N THR A 75 18.36 18.85 -10.01
CA THR A 75 19.31 19.97 -9.89
C THR A 75 20.39 19.78 -8.83
N SER A 76 20.41 18.63 -8.14
CA SER A 76 21.43 18.24 -7.17
C SER A 76 21.53 16.73 -7.00
N CYS A 77 22.67 16.26 -6.48
CA CYS A 77 22.88 14.86 -6.10
C CYS A 77 24.01 14.70 -5.07
N ILE A 78 24.15 13.52 -4.47
CA ILE A 78 25.11 13.27 -3.37
C ILE A 78 26.47 12.82 -3.93
N GLY A 79 27.56 13.40 -3.44
CA GLY A 79 28.92 13.05 -3.86
C GLY A 79 29.21 11.55 -3.74
N GLY A 80 29.75 10.96 -4.81
CA GLY A 80 30.09 9.54 -4.87
C GLY A 80 28.95 8.60 -5.30
N THR A 81 27.71 9.09 -5.44
CA THR A 81 26.59 8.29 -5.96
C THR A 81 26.47 8.35 -7.49
N THR A 82 25.49 7.66 -8.06
CA THR A 82 25.04 7.83 -9.45
C THR A 82 23.57 8.26 -9.45
N PHE A 83 23.17 9.14 -10.36
CA PHE A 83 21.77 9.59 -10.50
C PHE A 83 21.39 9.69 -11.98
N ASN A 84 20.11 9.51 -12.29
CA ASN A 84 19.59 9.69 -13.66
C ASN A 84 19.24 11.16 -13.91
N VAL A 85 19.56 11.64 -15.12
CA VAL A 85 19.28 13.01 -15.56
C VAL A 85 19.01 13.05 -17.07
N ASP A 86 18.00 13.82 -17.46
CA ASP A 86 17.71 14.09 -18.87
C ASP A 86 18.63 15.21 -19.37
N LEU A 87 19.24 15.03 -20.54
CA LEU A 87 20.29 15.91 -21.05
C LEU A 87 19.97 16.44 -22.46
N ASP A 88 19.86 17.76 -22.59
CA ASP A 88 19.76 18.46 -23.86
C ASP A 88 21.18 18.70 -24.43
N VAL A 89 21.55 17.93 -25.46
CA VAL A 89 22.87 17.92 -26.12
C VAL A 89 22.84 18.74 -27.41
N THR A 90 23.72 19.73 -27.54
CA THR A 90 23.82 20.63 -28.71
C THR A 90 24.92 20.18 -29.67
N VAL A 91 24.53 19.77 -30.89
CA VAL A 91 25.41 19.20 -31.93
C VAL A 91 25.52 20.14 -33.13
N ASN A 92 26.74 20.40 -33.60
CA ASN A 92 27.07 21.39 -34.64
C ASN A 92 27.82 20.71 -35.80
N PHE A 93 27.72 21.29 -36.99
CA PHE A 93 28.24 20.73 -38.24
C PHE A 93 28.98 21.80 -39.05
N ALA A 94 30.24 21.54 -39.42
CA ALA A 94 31.10 22.51 -40.10
C ALA A 94 31.11 22.37 -41.63
N THR A 95 30.72 21.21 -42.17
CA THR A 95 30.73 20.91 -43.60
C THR A 95 29.35 20.44 -44.11
N PRO A 96 29.02 20.61 -45.40
CA PRO A 96 27.74 20.21 -45.98
C PRO A 96 27.76 18.75 -46.46
N ASP A 97 28.12 17.84 -45.56
CA ASP A 97 28.14 16.39 -45.80
C ASP A 97 26.96 15.71 -45.07
N ARG A 98 26.65 14.47 -45.42
CA ARG A 98 25.52 13.68 -44.91
C ARG A 98 26.05 12.51 -44.08
N TRP A 99 25.81 12.53 -42.79
CA TRP A 99 26.40 11.62 -41.81
C TRP A 99 25.35 11.23 -40.75
N ASP A 100 25.08 9.93 -40.61
CA ASP A 100 24.37 9.37 -39.46
C ASP A 100 25.24 9.50 -38.21
N ILE A 101 24.78 10.18 -37.16
CA ILE A 101 25.58 10.45 -35.96
C ILE A 101 25.10 9.64 -34.75
N GLY A 102 26.03 8.95 -34.08
CA GLY A 102 25.85 8.34 -32.76
C GLY A 102 26.57 9.13 -31.66
N ILE A 103 25.87 9.39 -30.56
CA ILE A 103 26.34 10.11 -29.37
C ILE A 103 26.55 9.10 -28.24
N PHE A 104 27.70 9.14 -27.57
CA PHE A 104 28.07 8.24 -26.48
C PHE A 104 28.48 9.06 -25.25
N LEU A 105 27.65 9.07 -24.19
CA LEU A 105 27.96 9.69 -22.90
C LEU A 105 28.47 8.63 -21.92
N SER A 106 29.56 8.89 -21.19
CA SER A 106 30.08 7.97 -20.18
C SER A 106 29.22 7.99 -18.91
N ASN A 107 28.79 6.80 -18.45
CA ASN A 107 27.96 6.66 -17.25
C ASN A 107 28.80 6.70 -15.96
N ASP A 108 30.03 6.18 -16.03
CA ASP A 108 30.93 6.01 -14.87
C ASP A 108 31.96 7.15 -14.70
N GLY A 109 31.99 8.10 -15.65
CA GLY A 109 32.89 9.26 -15.61
C GLY A 109 34.32 8.98 -16.11
N ASN A 110 34.61 7.78 -16.63
CA ASN A 110 35.88 7.48 -17.33
C ASN A 110 35.77 7.77 -18.84
N ASP A 111 36.88 7.67 -19.59
CA ASP A 111 36.96 8.11 -20.99
C ASP A 111 36.38 7.07 -21.98
N PRO A 112 35.31 7.38 -22.75
CA PRO A 112 34.71 6.46 -23.71
C PRO A 112 35.51 6.30 -25.03
N GLN A 113 36.66 6.97 -25.18
CA GLN A 113 37.62 6.74 -26.26
C GLN A 113 38.52 5.52 -26.05
N LEU A 114 38.69 5.10 -24.79
CA LEU A 114 39.56 3.98 -24.39
C LEU A 114 38.72 2.73 -24.11
N LEU A 115 39.31 1.55 -24.31
CA LEU A 115 38.70 0.29 -23.88
C LEU A 115 38.60 0.25 -22.34
N PRO A 116 37.59 -0.46 -21.76
CA PRO A 116 37.49 -0.66 -20.31
C PRO A 116 38.75 -1.28 -19.70
N SER A 117 39.45 -2.15 -20.43
CA SER A 117 40.73 -2.76 -20.03
C SER A 117 41.87 -1.75 -19.85
N ASN A 118 41.73 -0.56 -20.43
CA ASN A 118 42.76 0.48 -20.51
C ASN A 118 42.39 1.70 -19.64
N GLY A 119 41.38 1.58 -18.77
CA GLY A 119 40.87 2.68 -17.93
C GLY A 119 39.81 3.55 -18.61
N GLY A 120 39.22 3.08 -19.70
CA GLY A 120 38.06 3.73 -20.34
C GLY A 120 36.73 3.41 -19.68
N ALA A 121 35.67 4.06 -20.17
CA ALA A 121 34.30 3.89 -19.68
C ALA A 121 33.81 2.45 -19.88
N SER A 122 33.28 1.86 -18.80
CA SER A 122 32.73 0.49 -18.78
C SER A 122 31.34 0.40 -19.41
N THR A 123 30.52 1.44 -19.23
CA THR A 123 29.21 1.61 -19.88
C THR A 123 28.97 3.07 -20.28
N CYS A 124 28.24 3.26 -21.36
CA CYS A 124 27.92 4.57 -21.92
C CYS A 124 26.46 4.63 -22.34
N SER A 125 25.78 5.74 -22.07
CA SER A 125 24.46 6.00 -22.63
C SER A 125 24.59 6.38 -24.11
N VAL A 126 23.97 5.60 -24.99
CA VAL A 126 24.06 5.76 -26.45
C VAL A 126 22.74 6.24 -27.03
N ASP A 127 22.81 7.21 -27.93
CA ASP A 127 21.67 7.71 -28.70
C ASP A 127 22.09 8.18 -30.11
N VAL A 128 21.12 8.45 -30.98
CA VAL A 128 21.31 8.87 -32.37
C VAL A 128 20.49 10.12 -32.70
N LEU A 129 20.89 10.88 -33.72
CA LEU A 129 20.09 12.03 -34.15
C LEU A 129 18.72 11.57 -34.68
N PRO A 130 17.60 12.18 -34.24
CA PRO A 130 16.28 11.79 -34.71
C PRO A 130 16.00 12.35 -36.11
N PRO A 131 15.10 11.74 -36.92
CA PRO A 131 14.87 12.14 -38.31
C PRO A 131 13.83 13.28 -38.40
N ILE A 132 13.86 14.23 -37.46
CA ILE A 132 12.88 15.31 -37.30
C ILE A 132 13.58 16.66 -37.09
N ALA A 133 12.98 17.70 -37.70
CA ALA A 133 13.58 19.03 -37.78
C ALA A 133 14.03 19.54 -36.38
N PRO A 134 15.28 20.02 -36.24
CA PRO A 134 16.16 20.51 -37.30
C PRO A 134 16.84 19.43 -38.15
N PHE A 135 17.13 18.26 -37.59
CA PHE A 135 17.75 17.12 -38.31
C PHE A 135 16.77 16.49 -39.31
N LEU A 136 17.27 15.87 -40.38
CA LEU A 136 16.42 15.26 -41.42
C LEU A 136 17.13 14.06 -42.05
N ASP A 137 16.42 12.98 -42.37
CA ASP A 137 16.88 12.01 -43.38
C ASP A 137 16.95 12.74 -44.73
N LEU A 138 18.15 12.90 -45.29
CA LEU A 138 18.36 13.47 -46.62
C LEU A 138 18.74 12.41 -47.67
N ASP A 139 18.83 11.14 -47.28
CA ASP A 139 19.67 10.16 -47.96
C ASP A 139 18.94 9.39 -49.09
N PRO A 140 19.65 8.84 -50.11
CA PRO A 140 19.01 8.37 -51.34
C PRO A 140 18.18 7.09 -51.14
N ASN A 141 18.25 6.48 -49.95
CA ASN A 141 17.49 5.29 -49.55
C ASN A 141 16.20 5.63 -48.77
N ALA A 142 15.88 6.92 -48.58
CA ALA A 142 14.76 7.48 -47.81
C ALA A 142 13.61 6.52 -47.47
N GLY A 143 13.46 6.21 -46.18
CA GLY A 143 12.45 5.28 -45.64
C GLY A 143 12.90 3.84 -45.37
N ARG A 144 14.21 3.63 -45.18
CA ARG A 144 14.78 2.46 -44.46
C ARG A 144 15.41 2.87 -43.14
N ASP A 145 16.19 3.94 -43.22
CA ASP A 145 16.87 4.54 -42.10
C ASP A 145 15.89 5.24 -41.15
N THR A 146 16.35 5.47 -39.92
CA THR A 146 15.64 6.21 -38.87
C THR A 146 16.50 7.24 -38.15
N CYS A 147 17.78 7.33 -38.49
CA CYS A 147 18.70 8.34 -38.00
C CYS A 147 18.60 9.61 -38.88
N GLY A 148 19.07 10.75 -38.36
CA GLY A 148 18.94 12.06 -39.03
C GLY A 148 20.29 12.68 -39.40
N ASP A 149 20.41 13.20 -40.63
CA ASP A 149 21.59 13.95 -41.07
C ASP A 149 21.74 15.29 -40.33
N GLY A 150 22.97 15.62 -39.98
CA GLY A 150 23.42 17.01 -39.85
C GLY A 150 24.04 17.52 -41.15
N ASN A 151 24.14 18.84 -41.31
CA ASN A 151 24.98 19.49 -42.34
C ASN A 151 25.23 20.96 -41.97
N GLY A 152 26.23 21.61 -42.57
CA GLY A 152 26.60 23.00 -42.27
C GLY A 152 25.54 24.10 -42.52
N THR A 153 24.32 23.76 -43.00
CA THR A 153 23.22 24.71 -43.24
C THR A 153 21.84 24.14 -42.85
N ILE A 154 21.73 23.50 -41.68
CA ILE A 154 20.44 23.00 -41.18
C ILE A 154 19.36 24.10 -41.14
N ASP A 155 18.18 23.76 -41.67
CA ASP A 155 16.99 24.59 -41.96
C ASP A 155 17.26 26.07 -42.29
N GLY A 156 18.30 26.32 -43.11
CA GLY A 156 18.53 27.61 -43.75
C GLY A 156 19.14 28.71 -42.88
N GLY A 157 19.77 28.41 -41.73
CA GLY A 157 20.37 29.49 -40.93
C GLY A 157 21.52 29.20 -39.95
N LEU A 158 21.58 28.04 -39.29
CA LEU A 158 22.37 27.93 -38.05
C LEU A 158 23.44 26.83 -37.99
N GLY A 159 23.30 25.72 -38.73
CA GLY A 159 24.34 24.65 -38.76
C GLY A 159 24.48 23.84 -37.46
N TYR A 160 23.50 23.91 -36.55
CA TYR A 160 23.43 23.11 -35.33
C TYR A 160 22.01 22.69 -34.99
N GLY A 161 21.86 21.73 -34.08
CA GLY A 161 20.60 21.29 -33.50
C GLY A 161 20.76 20.79 -32.06
N VAL A 162 19.66 20.40 -31.42
CA VAL A 162 19.64 19.88 -30.05
C VAL A 162 18.89 18.54 -30.02
N VAL A 163 19.47 17.53 -29.37
CA VAL A 163 18.84 16.23 -29.09
C VAL A 163 18.74 16.04 -27.59
N ARG A 164 17.68 15.37 -27.12
CA ARG A 164 17.49 15.02 -25.72
C ARG A 164 17.78 13.54 -25.51
N LEU A 165 18.72 13.25 -24.63
CA LEU A 165 18.90 11.92 -24.07
C LEU A 165 18.13 11.87 -22.75
N GLU A 166 17.21 10.93 -22.62
CA GLU A 166 16.38 10.73 -21.41
C GLU A 166 17.03 9.67 -20.50
N ASP A 167 16.82 9.78 -19.17
CA ASP A 167 17.23 8.78 -18.16
C ASP A 167 18.76 8.46 -18.13
N VAL A 168 19.64 9.42 -18.43
CA VAL A 168 21.11 9.19 -18.46
C VAL A 168 21.67 9.05 -17.03
N PRO A 169 22.22 7.89 -16.62
CA PRO A 169 22.93 7.77 -15.36
C PRO A 169 24.28 8.52 -15.41
N VAL A 170 24.51 9.41 -14.45
CA VAL A 170 25.72 10.23 -14.33
C VAL A 170 26.34 10.06 -12.95
N SER A 171 27.67 9.90 -12.89
CA SER A 171 28.43 9.88 -11.64
C SER A 171 28.45 11.25 -10.95
N CYS A 172 28.01 11.30 -9.68
CA CYS A 172 27.98 12.51 -8.85
C CYS A 172 29.38 12.89 -8.35
N ARG A 173 30.18 13.49 -9.22
CA ARG A 173 31.54 13.93 -8.91
C ARG A 173 31.80 15.32 -9.48
N ALA A 174 32.11 16.27 -8.60
CA ALA A 174 32.44 17.63 -9.00
C ALA A 174 33.85 17.71 -9.63
N ILE A 175 34.02 18.60 -10.60
CA ILE A 175 35.35 19.04 -11.07
C ILE A 175 35.74 20.37 -10.42
N ASN A 176 34.77 21.27 -10.24
CA ASN A 176 34.94 22.55 -9.56
C ASN A 176 33.61 22.96 -8.92
N LEU A 177 33.61 23.16 -7.61
CA LEU A 177 32.43 23.57 -6.86
C LEU A 177 32.00 25.01 -7.15
N SER A 178 32.85 25.88 -7.72
CA SER A 178 32.50 27.28 -8.00
C SER A 178 31.49 27.49 -9.15
N GLY A 179 30.89 26.42 -9.68
CA GLY A 179 29.93 26.49 -10.78
C GLY A 179 29.06 25.25 -10.99
N GLY A 180 29.00 24.31 -10.03
CA GLY A 180 28.01 23.21 -10.05
C GLY A 180 28.03 22.28 -11.26
N ASN A 181 29.18 22.11 -11.93
CA ASN A 181 29.28 21.32 -13.16
C ASN A 181 29.86 19.92 -12.90
N LEU A 182 29.11 18.89 -13.29
CA LEU A 182 29.52 17.49 -13.32
C LEU A 182 30.43 17.16 -14.51
N TYR A 183 31.24 16.11 -14.38
CA TYR A 183 32.03 15.57 -15.49
C TYR A 183 31.24 14.51 -16.24
N ILE A 184 30.86 14.81 -17.49
CA ILE A 184 30.33 13.81 -18.42
C ILE A 184 31.28 13.72 -19.62
N PRO A 185 32.23 12.76 -19.62
CA PRO A 185 33.00 12.41 -20.81
C PRO A 185 32.07 11.95 -21.94
N PHE A 186 32.39 12.32 -23.19
CA PHE A 186 31.59 11.91 -24.33
C PHE A 186 32.43 11.67 -25.59
N VAL A 187 31.92 10.83 -26.48
CA VAL A 187 32.42 10.59 -27.85
C VAL A 187 31.28 10.73 -28.84
N VAL A 188 31.62 11.15 -30.06
CA VAL A 188 30.73 11.17 -31.22
C VAL A 188 31.34 10.32 -32.32
N SER A 189 30.52 9.47 -32.94
CA SER A 189 30.89 8.68 -34.13
C SER A 189 29.86 8.89 -35.25
N TRP A 190 30.24 8.61 -36.49
CA TRP A 190 29.31 8.67 -37.63
C TRP A 190 29.67 7.68 -38.73
N ASP A 191 28.69 7.22 -39.51
CA ASP A 191 28.93 6.41 -40.73
C ASP A 191 28.95 7.30 -42.00
N ASN A 192 29.51 6.76 -43.08
CA ASN A 192 29.56 7.35 -44.41
C ASN A 192 28.89 6.39 -45.39
N GLN A 193 27.61 6.63 -45.67
CA GLN A 193 26.76 5.82 -46.56
C GLN A 193 27.26 5.76 -48.03
N GLY A 194 28.34 6.46 -48.38
CA GLY A 194 29.09 6.24 -49.62
C GLY A 194 29.91 4.93 -49.65
N SER A 195 29.98 4.19 -48.54
CA SER A 195 30.65 2.89 -48.44
C SER A 195 29.85 1.74 -49.07
N PRO A 196 30.47 0.79 -49.79
CA PRO A 196 29.78 -0.39 -50.35
C PRO A 196 29.31 -1.41 -49.30
N THR A 197 29.45 -1.10 -48.00
CA THR A 197 28.93 -1.86 -46.86
C THR A 197 28.07 -0.99 -45.93
N GLY A 198 27.49 0.12 -46.44
CA GLY A 198 26.68 1.06 -45.67
C GLY A 198 25.56 0.39 -44.87
N SER A 199 25.26 0.99 -43.71
CA SER A 199 24.51 0.38 -42.61
C SER A 199 23.18 1.10 -42.44
N ASP A 200 22.03 0.44 -42.64
CA ASP A 200 20.71 1.04 -42.33
C ASP A 200 20.64 1.29 -40.80
N CYS A 201 20.64 2.55 -40.34
CA CYS A 201 20.65 2.99 -38.94
C CYS A 201 19.21 2.94 -38.36
N THR A 202 18.78 1.76 -37.94
CA THR A 202 17.37 1.51 -37.52
C THR A 202 17.08 1.78 -36.04
N SER A 203 18.10 2.10 -35.24
CA SER A 203 18.02 2.35 -33.80
C SER A 203 19.37 2.81 -33.23
N LYS A 204 19.40 3.22 -31.95
CA LYS A 204 20.63 3.46 -31.16
C LYS A 204 21.49 2.21 -30.88
N GLN A 205 21.02 1.02 -31.24
CA GLN A 205 21.80 -0.23 -31.25
C GLN A 205 22.65 -0.35 -32.52
N ASP A 206 22.29 0.42 -33.57
CA ASP A 206 22.85 0.34 -34.92
C ASP A 206 23.92 1.38 -35.33
N PRO A 207 24.34 2.44 -34.58
CA PRO A 207 25.41 3.32 -35.06
C PRO A 207 26.75 2.55 -35.15
N VAL A 208 27.21 2.35 -36.40
CA VAL A 208 28.23 1.35 -36.76
C VAL A 208 29.66 1.88 -36.57
N PRO A 209 30.56 1.11 -35.94
CA PRO A 209 31.92 1.56 -35.59
C PRO A 209 32.97 1.36 -36.70
N ASN A 210 32.60 1.12 -37.96
CA ASN A 210 33.56 0.82 -39.03
C ASN A 210 34.20 2.06 -39.70
N THR A 211 33.84 3.25 -39.22
CA THR A 211 34.27 4.56 -39.71
C THR A 211 35.07 5.31 -38.64
N PRO A 212 35.92 6.30 -39.01
CA PRO A 212 36.76 7.00 -38.04
C PRO A 212 35.93 7.90 -37.12
N SER A 213 36.22 7.95 -35.83
CA SER A 213 35.60 8.90 -34.88
C SER A 213 36.34 10.25 -34.82
N LYS A 214 35.63 11.31 -34.40
CA LYS A 214 36.13 12.68 -34.20
C LYS A 214 35.71 13.07 -32.79
N CYS A 215 36.70 13.39 -31.99
CA CYS A 215 36.53 13.74 -30.58
C CYS A 215 36.74 15.25 -30.52
N ASN A 216 35.81 15.98 -29.90
CA ASN A 216 35.75 17.43 -30.03
C ASN A 216 36.83 18.12 -29.17
N ALA A 217 38.08 18.08 -29.65
CA ALA A 217 39.23 18.80 -29.09
C ALA A 217 39.31 20.21 -29.73
N PRO A 218 38.92 21.30 -29.02
CA PRO A 218 38.81 22.63 -29.63
C PRO A 218 40.16 23.31 -29.91
N ASP A 219 41.22 22.89 -29.21
CA ASP A 219 42.58 23.39 -29.42
C ASP A 219 43.61 22.25 -29.22
N ILE A 220 44.55 22.13 -30.15
CA ILE A 220 45.67 21.17 -30.07
C ILE A 220 46.91 21.74 -29.35
N THR A 221 46.83 22.98 -28.86
CA THR A 221 47.92 23.69 -28.16
C THR A 221 47.74 23.76 -26.64
N ASN A 222 46.57 23.37 -26.12
CA ASN A 222 46.29 23.21 -24.69
C ASN A 222 45.61 21.84 -24.46
N PRO A 223 46.22 20.86 -23.77
CA PRO A 223 45.72 19.48 -23.71
C PRO A 223 44.47 19.28 -22.84
N VAL A 224 43.91 20.33 -22.24
CA VAL A 224 42.73 20.27 -21.36
C VAL A 224 41.85 21.51 -21.58
N GLU A 225 41.05 21.53 -22.65
CA GLU A 225 39.93 22.49 -22.79
C GLU A 225 38.85 22.06 -23.80
N VAL A 226 38.18 20.92 -23.56
CA VAL A 226 36.92 20.59 -24.24
C VAL A 226 35.85 21.59 -23.81
N THR A 227 35.07 22.13 -24.75
CA THR A 227 34.02 23.11 -24.43
C THR A 227 32.90 22.44 -23.62
N TYR A 228 32.70 22.91 -22.39
CA TYR A 228 31.84 22.28 -21.40
C TYR A 228 30.35 22.40 -21.74
N GLY A 229 29.63 21.30 -21.53
CA GLY A 229 28.23 21.38 -21.15
C GLY A 229 28.10 21.70 -19.66
N THR A 230 27.25 22.66 -19.31
CA THR A 230 26.94 22.98 -17.90
C THR A 230 25.74 22.17 -17.44
N VAL A 231 26.01 20.94 -16.99
CA VAL A 231 25.06 20.17 -16.20
C VAL A 231 25.05 20.78 -14.79
N ASN A 232 24.21 21.80 -14.61
CA ASN A 232 24.03 22.54 -13.35
C ASN A 232 23.37 21.63 -12.30
N ALA A 233 24.17 20.76 -11.69
CA ALA A 233 23.76 19.84 -10.65
C ALA A 233 24.69 20.01 -9.45
N VAL A 234 24.16 20.54 -8.34
CA VAL A 234 24.97 20.77 -7.14
C VAL A 234 25.32 19.43 -6.50
N VAL A 235 26.63 19.14 -6.43
CA VAL A 235 27.13 17.96 -5.72
C VAL A 235 27.18 18.26 -4.22
N LEU A 236 26.32 17.58 -3.47
CA LEU A 236 26.14 17.73 -2.04
C LEU A 236 27.04 16.75 -1.28
N PRO A 237 27.58 17.11 -0.10
CA PRO A 237 28.25 16.16 0.77
C PRO A 237 27.26 15.14 1.33
N GLU A 238 27.77 14.00 1.78
CA GLU A 238 27.02 13.05 2.59
C GLU A 238 26.75 13.67 3.98
N ILE A 239 25.58 13.37 4.55
CA ILE A 239 25.23 13.70 5.93
C ILE A 239 24.58 12.48 6.60
N SER A 240 24.93 12.25 7.86
CA SER A 240 24.35 11.24 8.73
C SER A 240 24.04 11.83 10.10
N LYS A 241 23.07 11.25 10.80
CA LYS A 241 22.62 11.68 12.12
C LYS A 241 22.19 10.47 12.94
N THR A 242 22.68 10.36 14.17
CA THR A 242 22.23 9.36 15.15
C THR A 242 22.69 9.73 16.57
N ASP A 243 21.91 9.40 17.60
CA ASP A 243 22.34 9.41 19.00
C ASP A 243 22.80 8.02 19.53
N GLY A 244 22.49 6.96 18.76
CA GLY A 244 22.85 5.57 19.07
C GLY A 244 21.80 4.77 19.85
N VAL A 245 20.64 5.34 20.17
CA VAL A 245 19.46 4.61 20.65
C VAL A 245 18.32 4.66 19.62
N ALA A 246 17.09 4.36 20.05
CA ALA A 246 15.85 4.48 19.28
C ALA A 246 14.65 4.82 20.20
N ALA A 247 14.93 5.12 21.47
CA ALA A 247 13.95 5.39 22.50
C ALA A 247 14.56 6.11 23.70
N VAL A 248 13.84 7.10 24.24
CA VAL A 248 14.28 8.03 25.28
C VAL A 248 13.17 8.31 26.31
N ASP A 249 13.52 8.66 27.54
CA ASP A 249 12.55 8.99 28.59
C ASP A 249 12.33 10.53 28.69
N PRO A 250 11.14 11.02 29.08
CA PRO A 250 10.92 12.43 29.36
C PRO A 250 11.89 13.00 30.41
N GLY A 251 12.63 14.05 30.04
CA GLY A 251 13.66 14.65 30.88
C GLY A 251 15.08 14.08 30.72
N ASP A 252 15.29 13.08 29.86
CA ASP A 252 16.63 12.54 29.57
C ASP A 252 17.57 13.59 28.99
N ASN A 253 18.86 13.49 29.33
CA ASN A 253 19.95 14.23 28.68
C ASN A 253 20.70 13.30 27.74
N LEU A 254 20.57 13.54 26.44
CA LEU A 254 21.17 12.76 25.36
C LEU A 254 22.22 13.59 24.60
N THR A 255 22.98 12.95 23.71
CA THR A 255 23.94 13.65 22.84
C THR A 255 23.97 12.95 21.49
N TYR A 256 23.43 13.61 20.47
CA TYR A 256 23.37 13.09 19.12
C TYR A 256 24.53 13.62 18.27
N ALA A 257 25.03 12.78 17.37
CA ALA A 257 26.07 13.14 16.43
C ALA A 257 25.46 13.46 15.05
N VAL A 258 25.78 14.62 14.48
CA VAL A 258 25.60 14.91 13.06
C VAL A 258 26.96 14.84 12.39
N THR A 259 27.18 13.90 11.47
CA THR A 259 28.43 13.79 10.71
C THR A 259 28.21 14.15 9.25
N ILE A 260 29.00 15.10 8.74
CA ILE A 260 29.01 15.53 7.34
C ILE A 260 30.35 15.10 6.74
N THR A 261 30.31 14.39 5.59
CA THR A 261 31.49 13.86 4.91
C THR A 261 31.59 14.45 3.50
N ASN A 262 32.74 15.01 3.15
CA ASN A 262 32.95 15.61 1.83
C ASN A 262 33.29 14.55 0.77
N THR A 263 32.26 13.85 0.31
CA THR A 263 32.31 12.89 -0.79
C THR A 263 32.21 13.55 -2.18
N THR A 264 32.18 14.89 -2.27
CA THR A 264 31.90 15.61 -3.54
C THR A 264 32.98 15.45 -4.63
N GLY A 265 34.15 14.94 -4.26
CA GLY A 265 35.31 14.78 -5.14
C GLY A 265 36.18 16.03 -5.30
N GLN A 266 35.82 17.16 -4.65
CA GLN A 266 36.62 18.40 -4.60
C GLN A 266 36.64 18.99 -3.18
N PRO A 267 37.63 19.82 -2.80
CA PRO A 267 37.64 20.49 -1.50
C PRO A 267 36.43 21.43 -1.35
N LEU A 268 35.54 21.12 -0.40
CA LEU A 268 34.30 21.83 -0.13
C LEU A 268 34.54 22.95 0.90
N SER A 269 34.06 24.16 0.60
CA SER A 269 34.10 25.28 1.53
C SER A 269 32.82 26.12 1.43
N GLY A 270 32.43 26.74 2.56
CA GLY A 270 31.24 27.60 2.62
C GLY A 270 29.88 26.89 2.65
N ALA A 271 29.85 25.55 2.78
CA ALA A 271 28.60 24.80 2.99
C ALA A 271 27.88 25.26 4.27
N ILE A 272 26.55 25.21 4.30
CA ILE A 272 25.74 25.69 5.42
C ILE A 272 25.12 24.49 6.14
N PHE A 273 25.51 24.24 7.37
CA PHE A 273 24.88 23.26 8.26
C PHE A 273 23.74 23.92 9.04
N THR A 274 22.56 23.27 9.07
CA THR A 274 21.47 23.57 10.00
C THR A 274 20.96 22.29 10.65
N ASP A 275 20.41 22.42 11.85
CA ASP A 275 19.75 21.36 12.61
C ASP A 275 18.60 22.04 13.37
N PRO A 276 17.43 22.26 12.71
CA PRO A 276 16.35 23.11 13.21
C PRO A 276 15.83 22.74 14.60
N ALA A 277 15.17 23.69 15.26
CA ALA A 277 14.60 23.49 16.59
C ALA A 277 13.45 22.46 16.57
N THR A 278 13.77 21.20 16.88
CA THR A 278 12.84 20.07 16.96
C THR A 278 11.96 20.14 18.21
N ALA A 279 10.67 19.85 18.05
CA ALA A 279 9.72 19.81 19.16
C ALA A 279 10.13 18.75 20.20
N ASN A 280 10.00 19.09 21.48
CA ASN A 280 10.39 18.26 22.63
C ASN A 280 11.90 17.96 22.78
N LEU A 281 12.77 18.58 21.98
CA LEU A 281 14.22 18.39 22.06
C LEU A 281 14.97 19.72 22.30
N ASN A 282 15.29 20.00 23.56
CA ASN A 282 15.95 21.25 23.95
C ASN A 282 17.48 21.13 23.84
N VAL A 283 18.08 21.61 22.76
CA VAL A 283 19.54 21.66 22.59
C VAL A 283 20.19 22.58 23.65
N THR A 284 21.19 22.07 24.36
CA THR A 284 21.86 22.75 25.49
C THR A 284 23.32 23.12 25.21
N ASN A 285 24.05 22.28 24.45
CA ASN A 285 25.46 22.48 24.12
C ASN A 285 25.79 21.81 22.77
N VAL A 286 26.87 22.25 22.12
CA VAL A 286 27.41 21.61 20.91
C VAL A 286 28.94 21.68 20.92
N THR A 287 29.57 20.56 20.55
CA THR A 287 31.00 20.47 20.21
C THR A 287 31.16 20.10 18.75
N CYS A 288 32.37 20.31 18.22
CA CYS A 288 32.73 19.95 16.86
C CYS A 288 34.08 19.24 16.87
N SER A 289 34.16 18.13 16.14
CA SER A 289 35.40 17.43 15.81
C SER A 289 35.53 17.32 14.29
N ALA A 290 36.77 17.16 13.80
CA ALA A 290 37.06 17.13 12.37
C ALA A 290 38.19 16.14 12.06
N THR A 291 38.09 15.47 10.92
CA THR A 291 39.08 14.50 10.41
C THR A 291 39.53 14.90 9.00
N GLY A 292 40.47 14.14 8.38
CA GLY A 292 40.88 14.36 6.98
C GLY A 292 41.46 15.74 6.63
N GLY A 293 41.77 16.58 7.63
CA GLY A 293 42.20 17.97 7.44
C GLY A 293 41.07 19.00 7.33
N ALA A 294 39.82 18.61 7.60
CA ALA A 294 38.70 19.56 7.71
C ALA A 294 38.87 20.50 8.92
N THR A 295 38.26 21.69 8.85
CA THR A 295 38.33 22.73 9.89
C THR A 295 36.96 22.98 10.51
N CYS A 296 36.82 22.72 11.81
CA CYS A 296 35.60 23.05 12.56
C CYS A 296 35.29 24.56 12.57
N PRO A 297 34.01 24.97 12.43
CA PRO A 297 33.59 26.34 12.71
C PRO A 297 33.73 26.68 14.21
N ALA A 298 33.91 27.95 14.53
CA ALA A 298 34.11 28.41 15.91
C ALA A 298 32.79 28.38 16.71
N VAL A 299 32.64 27.39 17.60
CA VAL A 299 31.44 27.19 18.44
C VAL A 299 31.22 28.24 19.55
N THR A 300 32.12 29.21 19.71
CA THR A 300 32.12 30.15 20.84
C THR A 300 31.57 31.53 20.44
N PRO A 301 30.56 32.10 21.15
CA PRO A 301 29.86 31.56 22.31
C PRO A 301 28.67 30.65 21.94
N THR A 302 28.57 29.50 22.61
CA THR A 302 27.70 28.36 22.25
C THR A 302 26.24 28.73 22.05
N SER A 303 25.66 29.60 22.88
CA SER A 303 24.25 30.00 22.75
C SER A 303 23.94 30.74 21.45
N SER A 304 24.90 31.51 20.91
CA SER A 304 24.76 32.16 19.61
C SER A 304 25.03 31.23 18.42
N PHE A 305 25.75 30.12 18.67
CA PHE A 305 25.97 29.07 17.68
C PHE A 305 24.72 28.18 17.57
N ILE A 306 24.18 27.68 18.69
CA ILE A 306 22.95 26.89 18.73
C ILE A 306 21.80 27.66 18.06
N ALA A 307 21.60 28.93 18.42
CA ALA A 307 20.54 29.76 17.84
C ALA A 307 20.67 30.01 16.33
N ARG A 308 21.87 29.85 15.75
CA ARG A 308 22.09 29.90 14.30
C ARG A 308 21.98 28.53 13.64
N MET A 309 22.50 27.49 14.28
CA MET A 309 22.36 26.10 13.85
C MET A 309 20.88 25.70 13.73
N GLN A 310 20.06 26.11 14.69
CA GLN A 310 18.61 25.88 14.70
C GLN A 310 17.80 26.82 13.80
N ASP A 311 18.44 27.81 13.16
CA ASP A 311 17.81 28.74 12.22
C ASP A 311 18.10 28.33 10.77
N ILE A 312 17.10 27.70 10.15
CA ILE A 312 17.13 27.24 8.75
C ILE A 312 17.43 28.36 7.73
N ALA A 313 17.25 29.64 8.11
CA ALA A 313 17.51 30.78 7.23
C ALA A 313 18.93 31.36 7.34
N THR A 314 19.74 31.00 8.36
CA THR A 314 21.11 31.56 8.52
C THR A 314 22.20 30.51 8.75
N GLY A 315 21.94 29.47 9.53
CA GLY A 315 22.83 28.32 9.72
C GLY A 315 24.25 28.62 10.17
N ILE A 316 25.07 27.57 10.11
CA ILE A 316 26.50 27.57 10.39
C ILE A 316 27.27 27.31 9.09
N THR A 317 28.03 28.31 8.65
CA THR A 317 28.98 28.15 7.54
C THR A 317 30.15 27.27 7.98
N ILE A 318 30.29 26.12 7.34
CA ILE A 318 31.46 25.24 7.44
C ILE A 318 32.64 25.92 6.71
N PRO A 319 33.83 26.04 7.34
CA PRO A 319 35.01 26.67 6.74
C PRO A 319 35.55 25.92 5.51
N ASP A 320 36.42 24.93 5.70
CA ASP A 320 37.11 24.17 4.65
C ASP A 320 37.07 22.66 5.01
N MET A 321 36.74 21.84 4.02
CA MET A 321 36.73 20.38 4.07
C MET A 321 37.48 19.83 2.84
N PRO A 322 38.68 19.25 2.98
CA PRO A 322 39.31 18.47 1.92
C PRO A 322 38.42 17.33 1.39
N VAL A 323 38.79 16.73 0.26
CA VAL A 323 38.13 15.51 -0.23
C VAL A 323 38.30 14.38 0.80
N ASP A 324 37.27 13.56 0.98
CA ASP A 324 37.23 12.44 1.93
C ASP A 324 37.46 12.83 3.41
N SER A 325 37.26 14.10 3.73
CA SER A 325 37.29 14.61 5.11
C SER A 325 35.89 14.69 5.72
N SER A 326 35.80 14.55 7.05
CA SER A 326 34.55 14.65 7.79
C SER A 326 34.59 15.69 8.92
N ILE A 327 33.42 16.22 9.24
CA ILE A 327 33.15 17.02 10.43
C ILE A 327 31.99 16.37 11.18
N THR A 328 32.14 16.18 12.50
CA THR A 328 31.11 15.66 13.38
C THR A 328 30.76 16.72 14.43
N PHE A 329 29.47 17.05 14.52
CA PHE A 329 28.91 17.88 15.57
C PHE A 329 28.25 16.99 16.63
N ASP A 330 28.82 16.94 17.84
CA ASP A 330 28.19 16.28 18.98
C ASP A 330 27.30 17.32 19.68
N ILE A 331 26.00 17.10 19.66
CA ILE A 331 24.99 18.07 20.10
C ILE A 331 24.25 17.49 21.30
N ALA A 332 24.46 18.10 22.47
CA ALA A 332 23.83 17.68 23.71
C ALA A 332 22.47 18.35 23.87
N ALA A 333 21.44 17.56 24.16
CA ALA A 333 20.06 18.01 24.28
C ALA A 333 19.34 17.35 25.46
N THR A 334 18.23 17.97 25.89
CA THR A 334 17.35 17.43 26.93
C THR A 334 15.96 17.21 26.36
N VAL A 335 15.38 16.02 26.58
CA VAL A 335 13.99 15.71 26.25
C VAL A 335 13.05 16.55 27.13
N ALA A 336 11.99 17.11 26.55
CA ALA A 336 11.04 17.93 27.30
C ALA A 336 10.26 17.11 28.36
N ASP A 337 10.25 17.61 29.60
CA ASP A 337 9.37 17.15 30.68
C ASP A 337 8.53 18.34 31.20
N PRO A 338 7.19 18.31 31.07
CA PRO A 338 6.41 17.34 30.30
C PRO A 338 6.54 17.57 28.78
N VAL A 339 6.34 16.49 28.01
CA VAL A 339 6.25 16.50 26.55
C VAL A 339 5.05 17.35 26.08
N SER A 340 5.20 18.08 24.98
CA SER A 340 4.17 18.96 24.39
C SER A 340 4.11 18.82 22.85
N PRO A 341 2.94 18.52 22.25
CA PRO A 341 1.71 18.13 22.93
C PRO A 341 1.91 16.83 23.73
N ALA A 342 1.11 16.64 24.78
CA ALA A 342 1.28 15.53 25.73
C ALA A 342 1.21 14.13 25.07
N TYR A 343 0.62 14.03 23.87
CA TYR A 343 0.45 12.81 23.09
C TYR A 343 1.53 12.57 22.01
N ALA A 344 2.64 13.32 21.99
CA ALA A 344 3.75 13.02 21.10
C ALA A 344 4.48 11.76 21.57
N ASN A 345 4.54 10.73 20.73
CA ASN A 345 5.18 9.44 21.00
C ASN A 345 6.58 9.30 20.37
N THR A 346 6.99 10.21 19.49
CA THR A 346 8.31 10.19 18.84
C THR A 346 8.95 11.57 18.73
N ILE A 347 10.27 11.63 18.80
CA ILE A 347 11.08 12.81 18.41
C ILE A 347 11.69 12.52 17.04
N VAL A 348 11.33 13.32 16.03
CA VAL A 348 11.95 13.27 14.69
C VAL A 348 12.85 14.48 14.55
N ASN A 349 14.16 14.29 14.70
CA ASN A 349 15.14 15.37 14.62
C ASN A 349 15.86 15.30 13.26
N THR A 350 15.84 16.37 12.46
CA THR A 350 16.40 16.35 11.09
C THR A 350 17.47 17.41 10.89
N ALA A 351 18.68 16.97 10.56
CA ALA A 351 19.80 17.81 10.20
C ALA A 351 19.86 18.02 8.68
N HIS A 352 20.36 19.18 8.25
CA HIS A 352 20.50 19.57 6.85
C HIS A 352 21.90 20.13 6.55
N VAL A 353 22.42 19.85 5.35
CA VAL A 353 23.60 20.50 4.79
C VAL A 353 23.30 21.06 3.40
N THR A 354 23.43 22.37 3.28
CA THR A 354 23.07 23.15 2.09
C THR A 354 24.32 23.65 1.36
N VAL A 355 24.37 23.44 0.05
CA VAL A 355 25.39 23.98 -0.85
C VAL A 355 24.66 24.68 -2.00
N GLN A 356 25.01 25.94 -2.29
CA GLN A 356 24.44 26.71 -3.42
C GLN A 356 22.90 26.77 -3.49
N SER A 357 22.21 26.65 -2.35
CA SER A 357 20.73 26.56 -2.16
C SER A 357 20.11 25.17 -2.33
N GLU A 358 20.87 24.18 -2.81
CA GLU A 358 20.50 22.77 -2.82
C GLU A 358 20.87 22.11 -1.49
N THR A 359 20.13 21.09 -1.02
CA THR A 359 20.24 20.60 0.37
C THR A 359 20.13 19.08 0.48
N ASN A 360 21.07 18.47 1.22
CA ASN A 360 20.99 17.08 1.68
C ASN A 360 20.56 17.04 3.17
N SER A 361 20.00 15.94 3.65
CA SER A 361 19.47 15.83 5.02
C SER A 361 19.53 14.44 5.61
N ALA A 362 19.71 14.35 6.93
CA ALA A 362 19.62 13.12 7.70
C ALA A 362 18.72 13.29 8.93
N SER A 363 17.83 12.33 9.16
CA SER A 363 16.88 12.31 10.27
C SER A 363 17.21 11.22 11.27
N ASP A 364 16.91 11.50 12.53
CA ASP A 364 17.01 10.60 13.68
C ASP A 364 15.63 10.49 14.33
N VAL A 365 15.23 9.30 14.79
CA VAL A 365 13.84 9.02 15.19
C VAL A 365 13.78 8.18 16.45
N ASP A 366 13.51 8.84 17.58
CA ASP A 366 13.35 8.21 18.89
C ASP A 366 11.90 8.02 19.29
N THR A 367 11.60 6.90 19.96
CA THR A 367 10.32 6.69 20.66
C THR A 367 10.38 7.26 22.09
N ILE A 368 9.38 8.02 22.52
CA ILE A 368 9.31 8.51 23.90
C ILE A 368 8.68 7.45 24.80
N ASN A 369 9.46 6.89 25.74
CA ASN A 369 8.98 5.91 26.71
C ASN A 369 8.04 6.56 27.74
N GLY A 370 7.17 5.75 28.37
CA GLY A 370 6.22 6.25 29.38
C GLY A 370 5.07 7.10 28.83
N ALA A 371 4.97 7.21 27.50
CA ALA A 371 3.89 7.81 26.73
C ALA A 371 2.57 7.02 26.85
N VAL A 372 1.99 6.99 28.06
CA VAL A 372 0.78 6.22 28.40
C VAL A 372 -0.46 7.03 28.02
N PHE A 373 -1.03 6.73 26.86
CA PHE A 373 -2.20 7.41 26.32
C PHE A 373 -3.46 6.55 26.40
N SER A 374 -4.59 7.22 26.59
CA SER A 374 -5.92 6.62 26.53
C SER A 374 -6.45 6.72 25.12
N ASP A 375 -6.72 5.58 24.49
CA ASP A 375 -7.34 5.57 23.17
C ASP A 375 -8.86 5.63 23.33
N LEU A 376 -9.49 6.68 22.78
CA LEU A 376 -10.95 6.81 22.71
C LEU A 376 -11.47 6.66 21.27
N SER A 377 -10.63 6.33 20.29
CA SER A 377 -10.98 6.34 18.85
C SER A 377 -12.15 5.42 18.51
N THR A 378 -12.31 4.31 19.25
CA THR A 378 -13.41 3.34 19.11
C THR A 378 -14.75 3.83 19.70
N SER A 379 -14.80 5.05 20.26
CA SER A 379 -16.03 5.67 20.77
C SER A 379 -17.05 5.93 19.65
N SER A 380 -18.31 5.62 19.92
CA SER A 380 -19.38 5.58 18.91
C SER A 380 -20.54 6.51 19.25
N LYS A 381 -21.32 6.88 18.22
CA LYS A 381 -22.59 7.59 18.36
C LYS A 381 -23.66 6.89 17.54
N SER A 382 -24.77 6.53 18.18
CA SER A 382 -25.92 5.90 17.54
C SER A 382 -27.18 6.74 17.74
N VAL A 383 -28.21 6.43 16.94
CA VAL A 383 -29.53 7.05 17.01
C VAL A 383 -30.60 5.96 16.94
N ARG A 384 -31.70 6.15 17.66
CA ARG A 384 -32.90 5.33 17.56
C ARG A 384 -34.10 6.26 17.68
N ASP A 385 -35.05 6.19 16.75
CA ASP A 385 -36.35 6.78 17.01
C ASP A 385 -37.08 6.05 18.15
N LEU A 386 -37.74 6.79 19.03
CA LEU A 386 -38.51 6.26 20.14
C LEU A 386 -39.98 6.00 19.79
N ASN A 387 -40.51 6.66 18.75
CA ASN A 387 -41.90 6.52 18.35
C ASN A 387 -42.14 5.16 17.65
N GLY A 388 -41.18 4.74 16.84
CA GLY A 388 -41.13 3.48 16.10
C GLY A 388 -41.57 3.67 14.65
N GLY A 389 -40.69 3.31 13.71
CA GLY A 389 -40.96 3.35 12.28
C GLY A 389 -40.00 4.24 11.49
N GLU A 390 -40.50 4.75 10.36
CA GLU A 390 -39.90 5.82 9.56
C GLU A 390 -39.93 7.16 10.33
N ALA A 391 -38.89 7.98 10.18
CA ALA A 391 -38.70 9.18 11.00
C ALA A 391 -39.47 10.40 10.46
N ASP A 392 -40.62 10.72 11.07
CA ASP A 392 -41.54 11.77 10.61
C ASP A 392 -41.46 13.08 11.44
N PRO A 393 -41.98 14.22 10.93
CA PRO A 393 -41.98 15.53 11.60
C PRO A 393 -42.80 15.62 12.89
N GLY A 394 -42.26 15.07 13.98
CA GLY A 394 -42.84 15.06 15.33
C GLY A 394 -42.24 13.98 16.23
N ASP A 395 -41.40 13.09 15.67
CA ASP A 395 -40.86 11.94 16.37
C ASP A 395 -39.64 12.24 17.23
N VAL A 396 -39.36 11.37 18.21
CA VAL A 396 -38.35 11.60 19.26
C VAL A 396 -37.13 10.73 19.02
N LEU A 397 -36.09 11.32 18.44
CA LEU A 397 -34.80 10.68 18.22
C LEU A 397 -33.99 10.64 19.52
N ARG A 398 -33.72 9.43 20.02
CA ARG A 398 -32.76 9.18 21.09
C ARG A 398 -31.37 8.98 20.50
N TYR A 399 -30.43 9.84 20.90
CA TYR A 399 -29.01 9.66 20.61
C TYR A 399 -28.30 9.03 21.80
N THR A 400 -27.40 8.09 21.52
CA THR A 400 -26.49 7.49 22.51
C THR A 400 -25.06 7.69 22.04
N ILE A 401 -24.26 8.40 22.82
CA ILE A 401 -22.80 8.48 22.63
C ILE A 401 -22.18 7.51 23.62
N THR A 402 -21.45 6.51 23.14
CA THR A 402 -20.71 5.56 23.98
C THR A 402 -19.22 5.83 23.84
N LEU A 403 -18.63 6.33 24.91
CA LEU A 403 -17.19 6.43 25.07
C LEU A 403 -16.64 5.04 25.38
N ASN A 404 -15.54 4.67 24.74
CA ASN A 404 -14.87 3.40 24.92
C ASN A 404 -13.36 3.63 24.98
N GLU A 405 -12.70 3.15 26.03
CA GLU A 405 -11.25 3.23 26.20
C GLU A 405 -10.60 1.92 25.74
N THR A 406 -9.68 1.98 24.77
CA THR A 406 -9.13 0.79 24.10
C THR A 406 -7.63 0.55 24.31
N ALA A 407 -6.88 1.49 24.87
CA ALA A 407 -5.45 1.32 25.14
C ALA A 407 -5.15 0.67 26.52
N GLY A 408 -6.16 0.50 27.38
CA GLY A 408 -6.01 -0.09 28.71
C GLY A 408 -5.55 0.92 29.77
N ASN A 409 -5.82 2.21 29.55
CA ASN A 409 -5.30 3.32 30.34
C ASN A 409 -6.43 4.22 30.86
N ALA A 410 -6.57 4.33 32.18
CA ALA A 410 -7.67 5.06 32.80
C ALA A 410 -7.57 6.58 32.56
N VAL A 411 -8.55 7.15 31.85
CA VAL A 411 -8.62 8.59 31.54
C VAL A 411 -9.59 9.33 32.44
N ASN A 412 -9.22 10.55 32.81
CA ASN A 412 -10.02 11.41 33.70
C ASN A 412 -10.25 12.76 33.04
N SER A 413 -11.38 13.41 33.35
CA SER A 413 -11.79 14.71 32.80
C SER A 413 -12.07 14.75 31.29
N VAL A 414 -12.47 13.62 30.69
CA VAL A 414 -13.01 13.61 29.31
C VAL A 414 -14.23 14.53 29.23
N SER A 415 -14.37 15.24 28.12
CA SER A 415 -15.55 16.05 27.80
C SER A 415 -16.14 15.69 26.44
N VAL A 416 -17.45 15.84 26.33
CA VAL A 416 -18.22 15.58 25.11
C VAL A 416 -19.13 16.77 24.84
N THR A 417 -19.01 17.31 23.63
CA THR A 417 -19.85 18.41 23.13
C THR A 417 -20.59 17.98 21.86
N ASP A 418 -21.77 18.54 21.64
CA ASP A 418 -22.64 18.21 20.51
C ASP A 418 -23.48 19.45 20.17
N ASP A 419 -23.28 20.02 18.99
CA ASP A 419 -24.07 21.15 18.50
C ASP A 419 -25.24 20.61 17.71
N LEU A 420 -26.45 20.71 18.28
CA LEU A 420 -27.60 19.98 17.75
C LEU A 420 -27.96 20.51 16.35
N PRO A 421 -28.35 19.63 15.41
CA PRO A 421 -28.62 20.05 14.04
C PRO A 421 -29.76 21.06 13.92
N ALA A 422 -29.86 21.68 12.75
CA ALA A 422 -31.08 22.35 12.34
C ALA A 422 -32.24 21.35 12.25
N ASN A 423 -33.47 21.85 12.36
CA ASN A 423 -34.71 21.06 12.27
C ASN A 423 -34.98 20.06 13.41
N VAL A 424 -34.19 20.04 14.50
CA VAL A 424 -34.59 19.37 15.77
C VAL A 424 -34.97 20.37 16.86
N SER A 425 -35.70 19.90 17.86
CA SER A 425 -36.31 20.68 18.94
C SER A 425 -36.36 19.86 20.24
N ASN A 426 -36.89 20.43 21.33
CA ASN A 426 -37.17 19.71 22.59
C ASN A 426 -35.98 18.89 23.16
N PHE A 427 -34.75 19.39 23.07
CA PHE A 427 -33.60 18.72 23.67
C PHE A 427 -33.83 18.41 25.15
N THR A 428 -33.69 17.13 25.51
CA THR A 428 -33.76 16.65 26.90
C THR A 428 -32.66 15.63 27.16
N MET A 429 -31.93 15.80 28.26
CA MET A 429 -30.93 14.83 28.69
C MET A 429 -31.60 13.66 29.42
N VAL A 430 -31.22 12.44 29.05
CA VAL A 430 -31.76 11.19 29.63
C VAL A 430 -30.81 10.63 30.69
N SER A 431 -29.51 10.57 30.41
CA SER A 431 -28.51 10.09 31.38
C SER A 431 -27.08 10.49 31.04
N THR A 432 -26.25 10.69 32.07
CA THR A 432 -24.80 10.90 31.99
C THR A 432 -24.02 9.83 32.75
N PRO A 433 -22.71 9.66 32.46
CA PRO A 433 -21.80 8.85 33.27
C PRO A 433 -21.77 9.27 34.74
N SER A 434 -21.58 8.30 35.64
CA SER A 434 -21.52 8.60 37.08
C SER A 434 -20.31 9.47 37.41
N GLY A 435 -20.54 10.60 38.10
CA GLY A 435 -19.51 11.58 38.45
C GLY A 435 -19.24 12.65 37.39
N ALA A 436 -19.81 12.53 36.19
CA ALA A 436 -19.74 13.58 35.17
C ALA A 436 -20.58 14.81 35.53
N THR A 437 -20.17 15.98 35.06
CA THR A 437 -20.88 17.25 35.22
C THR A 437 -21.57 17.63 33.92
N ASP A 438 -22.90 17.67 33.94
CA ASP A 438 -23.70 18.23 32.86
C ASP A 438 -23.70 19.76 32.90
N LEU A 439 -23.39 20.38 31.76
CA LEU A 439 -23.43 21.82 31.47
C LEU A 439 -24.23 22.12 30.18
N SER A 440 -25.04 21.16 29.73
CA SER A 440 -25.82 21.24 28.50
C SER A 440 -26.97 22.25 28.60
N SER A 441 -27.44 22.73 27.45
CA SER A 441 -28.52 23.72 27.38
C SER A 441 -29.51 23.41 26.26
N GLY A 442 -30.81 23.59 26.54
CA GLY A 442 -31.86 23.56 25.52
C GLY A 442 -31.89 24.84 24.68
N ALA A 443 -32.80 24.90 23.70
CA ALA A 443 -33.02 26.08 22.88
C ALA A 443 -33.39 27.34 23.72
N PRO A 444 -32.89 28.55 23.38
CA PRO A 444 -31.95 28.86 22.30
C PRO A 444 -30.48 28.71 22.75
N SER A 445 -29.79 27.72 22.20
CA SER A 445 -28.34 27.52 22.35
C SER A 445 -27.79 26.61 21.24
N GLY A 446 -26.46 26.50 21.13
CA GLY A 446 -25.79 25.90 19.96
C GLY A 446 -25.81 26.83 18.75
N SER A 447 -25.04 26.49 17.72
CA SER A 447 -24.92 27.24 16.47
C SER A 447 -26.25 27.31 15.71
N ASN A 448 -27.10 26.29 15.84
CA ASN A 448 -28.43 26.23 15.23
C ASN A 448 -29.55 26.82 16.11
N ASN A 449 -29.25 27.27 17.34
CA ASN A 449 -30.22 27.64 18.39
C ASN A 449 -31.18 26.51 18.84
N THR A 450 -30.97 25.26 18.42
CA THR A 450 -31.83 24.09 18.75
C THR A 450 -31.46 23.42 20.08
N GLY A 451 -30.22 23.60 20.53
CA GLY A 451 -29.67 23.14 21.81
C GLY A 451 -28.18 22.81 21.70
N TYR A 452 -27.53 22.56 22.83
CA TYR A 452 -26.10 22.24 22.91
C TYR A 452 -25.83 21.24 24.04
N LEU A 453 -25.24 20.09 23.70
CA LEU A 453 -24.72 19.14 24.68
C LEU A 453 -23.34 19.61 25.16
N ASN A 454 -23.11 19.54 26.47
CA ASN A 454 -21.81 19.79 27.07
C ASN A 454 -21.67 19.00 28.37
N VAL A 455 -21.11 17.78 28.29
CA VAL A 455 -20.86 16.92 29.44
C VAL A 455 -19.37 16.88 29.71
N THR A 456 -18.96 17.15 30.94
CA THR A 456 -17.55 17.32 31.34
C THR A 456 -17.22 16.44 32.55
N SER A 457 -15.95 16.38 32.95
CA SER A 457 -15.50 15.62 34.12
C SER A 457 -15.81 14.11 34.06
N ILE A 458 -15.89 13.55 32.85
CA ILE A 458 -16.15 12.12 32.66
C ILE A 458 -14.84 11.37 32.92
N ASN A 459 -14.90 10.34 33.75
CA ASN A 459 -13.76 9.48 34.08
C ASN A 459 -14.06 8.04 33.62
N LEU A 460 -13.12 7.43 32.90
CA LEU A 460 -13.19 6.06 32.42
C LEU A 460 -12.07 5.24 33.09
N PRO A 461 -12.36 4.04 33.64
CA PRO A 461 -11.30 3.13 34.02
C PRO A 461 -10.56 2.61 32.78
N ALA A 462 -9.39 1.99 32.99
CA ALA A 462 -8.66 1.25 31.96
C ALA A 462 -9.57 0.20 31.30
N SER A 463 -9.57 0.14 29.96
CA SER A 463 -10.48 -0.70 29.17
C SER A 463 -11.97 -0.46 29.49
N GLY A 464 -12.32 0.78 29.85
CA GLY A 464 -13.62 1.17 30.37
C GLY A 464 -14.50 1.90 29.37
N SER A 465 -15.81 1.66 29.45
CA SER A 465 -16.83 2.33 28.64
C SER A 465 -17.81 3.14 29.49
N ALA A 466 -18.31 4.27 28.98
CA ALA A 466 -19.45 4.99 29.56
C ALA A 466 -20.28 5.70 28.49
N SER A 467 -21.59 5.84 28.72
CA SER A 467 -22.51 6.42 27.73
C SER A 467 -23.21 7.69 28.22
N ILE A 468 -23.44 8.62 27.29
CA ILE A 468 -24.33 9.76 27.41
C ILE A 468 -25.56 9.50 26.54
N ILE A 469 -26.75 9.75 27.05
CA ILE A 469 -28.02 9.56 26.33
C ILE A 469 -28.83 10.85 26.41
N PHE A 470 -29.36 11.30 25.27
CA PHE A 470 -30.24 12.45 25.16
C PHE A 470 -31.27 12.28 24.03
N ASP A 471 -32.42 12.92 24.17
CA ASP A 471 -33.53 12.87 23.23
C ASP A 471 -33.76 14.25 22.60
N VAL A 472 -34.15 14.27 21.33
CA VAL A 472 -34.60 15.48 20.60
C VAL A 472 -35.84 15.14 19.75
N THR A 473 -36.73 16.11 19.52
CA THR A 473 -37.90 15.93 18.65
C THR A 473 -37.65 16.53 17.26
N ILE A 474 -37.94 15.79 16.18
CA ILE A 474 -37.94 16.32 14.81
C ILE A 474 -38.97 17.46 14.71
N THR A 475 -38.56 18.61 14.19
CA THR A 475 -39.41 19.81 14.22
C THR A 475 -40.60 19.66 13.29
N ALA A 476 -41.81 19.96 13.78
CA ALA A 476 -43.03 19.90 12.98
C ALA A 476 -42.91 20.77 11.71
N GLY A 477 -43.19 20.19 10.55
CA GLY A 477 -43.04 20.85 9.25
C GLY A 477 -41.65 20.80 8.63
N THR A 478 -40.72 20.00 9.18
CA THR A 478 -39.44 19.68 8.50
C THR A 478 -39.72 18.98 7.16
N PRO A 479 -39.11 19.38 6.03
CA PRO A 479 -39.38 18.77 4.74
C PRO A 479 -38.94 17.30 4.63
N ALA A 480 -39.72 16.51 3.90
CA ALA A 480 -39.34 15.19 3.40
C ALA A 480 -37.95 15.18 2.75
N GLY A 481 -37.15 14.14 3.03
CA GLY A 481 -35.78 13.98 2.53
C GLY A 481 -34.73 14.86 3.24
N THR A 482 -35.10 15.62 4.28
CA THR A 482 -34.13 16.39 5.07
C THR A 482 -33.25 15.44 5.89
N ALA A 483 -31.93 15.50 5.70
CA ALA A 483 -31.00 14.79 6.56
C ALA A 483 -30.82 15.52 7.91
N ILE A 484 -31.09 14.81 9.01
CA ILE A 484 -30.69 15.15 10.37
C ILE A 484 -29.33 14.49 10.62
N ASP A 485 -28.27 15.28 10.48
CA ASP A 485 -26.87 14.86 10.65
C ASP A 485 -26.34 15.45 11.97
N ASN A 486 -26.02 14.61 12.95
CA ASN A 486 -25.78 15.02 14.33
C ASN A 486 -24.36 14.64 14.79
N ARG A 487 -23.43 15.59 14.92
CA ARG A 487 -21.98 15.34 15.10
C ARG A 487 -21.44 15.75 16.48
N ALA A 488 -21.12 14.76 17.30
CA ALA A 488 -20.44 14.98 18.58
C ALA A 488 -18.93 15.19 18.40
N THR A 489 -18.30 15.80 19.40
CA THR A 489 -16.86 15.91 19.59
C THR A 489 -16.49 15.44 20.99
N ILE A 490 -15.49 14.57 21.09
CA ILE A 490 -14.94 14.05 22.35
C ILE A 490 -13.55 14.64 22.51
N SER A 491 -13.33 15.44 23.55
CA SER A 491 -12.00 15.92 23.91
C SER A 491 -11.36 14.95 24.90
N ASN A 492 -10.25 14.34 24.47
CA ASN A 492 -9.51 13.32 25.20
C ASN A 492 -8.28 13.98 25.87
N PRO A 493 -8.23 14.15 27.20
CA PRO A 493 -7.15 14.90 27.84
C PRO A 493 -5.76 14.25 27.72
N THR A 494 -5.71 12.95 27.40
CA THR A 494 -4.49 12.12 27.31
C THR A 494 -4.43 11.37 25.97
N GLY A 495 -4.90 11.99 24.89
CA GLY A 495 -4.85 11.46 23.52
C GLY A 495 -5.40 12.45 22.49
N PRO A 496 -5.68 12.03 21.24
CA PRO A 496 -6.28 12.88 20.21
C PRO A 496 -7.77 13.15 20.47
N GLU A 497 -8.29 14.28 19.97
CA GLU A 497 -9.75 14.48 19.90
C GLU A 497 -10.39 13.43 19.00
N VAL A 498 -11.56 12.93 19.41
CA VAL A 498 -12.29 11.90 18.68
C VAL A 498 -13.62 12.47 18.19
N TYR A 499 -13.95 12.20 16.94
CA TYR A 499 -15.19 12.60 16.30
C TYR A 499 -15.94 11.34 15.85
N PRO A 500 -16.82 10.77 16.70
CA PRO A 500 -17.60 9.59 16.34
C PRO A 500 -18.35 9.82 15.03
N ALA A 501 -18.45 8.77 14.21
CA ALA A 501 -19.21 8.82 12.95
C ALA A 501 -20.62 9.37 13.21
N ALA A 502 -20.99 10.45 12.51
CA ALA A 502 -22.25 11.13 12.74
C ALA A 502 -23.41 10.30 12.16
N PRO A 503 -24.35 9.80 12.97
CA PRO A 503 -25.49 9.05 12.46
C PRO A 503 -26.44 10.01 11.74
N LYS A 504 -26.83 9.63 10.52
CA LYS A 504 -27.76 10.36 9.66
C LYS A 504 -29.13 9.72 9.69
N VAL A 505 -30.14 10.50 10.06
CA VAL A 505 -31.55 10.13 9.90
C VAL A 505 -32.12 10.98 8.77
N PHE A 506 -32.75 10.36 7.77
CA PHE A 506 -33.53 11.12 6.80
C PHE A 506 -34.95 11.28 7.33
N VAL A 507 -35.46 12.51 7.37
CA VAL A 507 -36.89 12.75 7.57
C VAL A 507 -37.62 12.10 6.40
N SER A 508 -38.52 11.18 6.69
CA SER A 508 -39.05 10.26 5.68
C SER A 508 -39.69 11.02 4.51
N PRO A 509 -39.53 10.55 3.26
CA PRO A 509 -40.41 10.94 2.19
C PRO A 509 -41.79 10.35 2.46
N SER A 510 -42.55 10.99 3.37
CA SER A 510 -43.86 10.59 3.88
C SER A 510 -44.94 10.69 2.79
N ALA A 511 -44.76 9.85 1.77
CA ALA A 511 -45.78 9.33 0.89
C ALA A 511 -46.56 8.27 1.68
N VAL A 512 -47.20 8.70 2.78
CA VAL A 512 -48.28 7.97 3.44
C VAL A 512 -49.15 7.40 2.33
N PRO A 513 -49.28 6.06 2.20
CA PRO A 513 -50.03 5.47 1.10
C PRO A 513 -51.44 6.08 1.09
N THR A 514 -51.76 6.82 0.03
CA THR A 514 -52.86 7.80 0.07
C THR A 514 -54.17 7.10 0.41
N ALA A 515 -54.67 7.32 1.64
CA ALA A 515 -55.70 6.52 2.31
C ALA A 515 -56.70 5.88 1.33
N ASP A 516 -56.45 4.61 0.98
CA ASP A 516 -57.30 3.87 0.06
C ASP A 516 -58.28 2.98 0.85
N ASN A 517 -59.46 2.87 0.30
CA ASN A 517 -60.61 2.29 0.95
C ASN A 517 -60.54 0.77 0.85
N LYS A 518 -59.96 0.10 1.86
CA LYS A 518 -59.94 -1.37 1.94
C LYS A 518 -61.39 -1.93 1.85
N GLN A 519 -61.65 -2.82 0.88
CA GLN A 519 -63.03 -3.23 0.53
C GLN A 519 -63.37 -4.65 0.97
N LEU A 520 -64.53 -4.81 1.60
CA LEU A 520 -65.12 -6.08 2.00
C LEU A 520 -66.43 -6.31 1.25
N TYR A 521 -66.39 -7.12 0.19
CA TYR A 521 -67.54 -7.42 -0.64
C TYR A 521 -68.52 -8.36 0.05
N LEU A 522 -69.82 -8.17 -0.19
CA LEU A 522 -70.85 -9.11 0.22
C LEU A 522 -70.84 -10.32 -0.72
N ALA A 523 -70.84 -11.52 -0.15
CA ALA A 523 -70.97 -12.80 -0.87
C ALA A 523 -72.08 -13.67 -0.24
N SER A 524 -72.64 -14.63 -0.99
CA SER A 524 -73.63 -15.56 -0.43
C SER A 524 -73.62 -16.96 -1.06
N THR A 525 -73.25 -17.95 -0.24
CA THR A 525 -73.99 -19.21 -0.06
C THR A 525 -73.92 -19.54 1.42
N LEU A 526 -75.08 -19.73 2.08
CA LEU A 526 -75.23 -19.69 3.55
C LEU A 526 -74.10 -20.41 4.34
N PRO A 527 -73.48 -19.78 5.35
CA PRO A 527 -73.76 -18.43 5.88
C PRO A 527 -73.45 -17.29 4.89
N SER A 528 -74.05 -16.12 5.09
CA SER A 528 -73.79 -14.93 4.28
C SER A 528 -72.52 -14.23 4.78
N THR A 529 -71.64 -13.79 3.87
CA THR A 529 -70.25 -13.48 4.25
C THR A 529 -69.70 -12.18 3.68
N LEU A 530 -68.82 -11.53 4.45
CA LEU A 530 -67.89 -10.52 3.95
C LEU A 530 -66.63 -11.22 3.39
N SER A 531 -66.11 -10.72 2.28
CA SER A 531 -64.99 -11.29 1.54
C SER A 531 -64.07 -10.19 1.00
N ARG A 532 -62.75 -10.33 1.16
CA ARG A 532 -61.74 -9.47 0.50
C ARG A 532 -61.87 -9.61 -1.04
N ASN A 533 -62.04 -10.84 -1.51
CA ASN A 533 -62.16 -11.15 -2.93
C ASN A 533 -63.54 -10.79 -3.49
N LYS A 534 -63.58 -10.15 -4.66
CA LYS A 534 -64.80 -9.82 -5.40
C LYS A 534 -65.55 -11.10 -5.82
N PRO A 535 -66.83 -11.31 -5.43
CA PRO A 535 -67.64 -12.46 -5.84
C PRO A 535 -67.60 -12.77 -7.35
N ALA A 536 -67.08 -13.94 -7.72
CA ALA A 536 -66.88 -14.38 -9.11
C ALA A 536 -68.17 -14.82 -9.83
N SER A 537 -69.28 -14.98 -9.10
CA SER A 537 -70.60 -15.34 -9.62
C SER A 537 -71.66 -14.50 -8.92
N VAL A 538 -72.73 -14.10 -9.62
CA VAL A 538 -73.85 -13.32 -9.04
C VAL A 538 -74.51 -14.11 -7.90
N PRO A 539 -74.33 -13.71 -6.61
CA PRO A 539 -74.86 -14.47 -5.48
C PRO A 539 -76.35 -14.19 -5.27
N ALA A 540 -77.04 -15.07 -4.54
CA ALA A 540 -78.45 -14.89 -4.24
C ALA A 540 -78.68 -13.63 -3.37
N SER A 541 -79.66 -12.81 -3.76
CA SER A 541 -80.03 -11.59 -3.05
C SER A 541 -80.82 -11.88 -1.76
N ALA A 542 -80.54 -11.09 -0.72
CA ALA A 542 -81.20 -11.21 0.57
C ALA A 542 -82.43 -10.31 0.62
N THR A 543 -83.64 -10.89 0.56
CA THR A 543 -84.90 -10.15 0.65
C THR A 543 -85.34 -10.00 2.11
N LEU A 544 -85.45 -8.74 2.56
CA LEU A 544 -85.79 -8.34 3.92
C LEU A 544 -87.21 -7.78 3.98
N ASN A 545 -87.97 -8.12 5.02
CA ASN A 545 -89.33 -7.65 5.26
C ASN A 545 -89.56 -7.56 6.77
N ASN A 546 -89.47 -6.35 7.32
CA ASN A 546 -89.36 -6.08 8.76
C ASN A 546 -88.35 -7.02 9.45
N SER A 547 -87.19 -7.16 8.84
CA SER A 547 -86.17 -8.14 9.18
C SER A 547 -84.78 -7.64 8.79
N SER A 548 -83.74 -8.36 9.22
CA SER A 548 -82.35 -8.07 8.89
C SER A 548 -81.66 -9.26 8.22
N ALA A 549 -80.58 -8.96 7.50
CA ALA A 549 -79.55 -9.93 7.11
C ALA A 549 -78.21 -9.45 7.66
N THR A 550 -77.26 -10.37 7.77
CA THR A 550 -75.91 -10.08 8.27
C THR A 550 -74.90 -10.84 7.44
N TRP A 551 -73.80 -10.17 7.11
CA TRP A 551 -72.64 -10.72 6.42
C TRP A 551 -71.44 -10.61 7.37
N SER A 552 -70.74 -11.72 7.60
CA SER A 552 -69.60 -11.81 8.53
C SER A 552 -68.37 -12.39 7.83
N GLY A 553 -67.15 -12.10 8.29
CA GLY A 553 -65.94 -12.75 7.75
C GLY A 553 -66.02 -14.29 7.86
N ASN A 554 -65.56 -15.03 6.84
CA ASN A 554 -65.68 -16.49 6.79
C ASN A 554 -64.33 -17.21 6.98
N ASN A 555 -64.40 -18.42 7.55
CA ASN A 555 -63.34 -19.39 7.87
C ASN A 555 -62.13 -19.50 6.89
N PRO A 556 -60.96 -20.04 7.35
CA PRO A 556 -60.73 -20.68 8.65
C PRO A 556 -59.91 -19.85 9.65
N SER A 557 -59.11 -18.89 9.17
CA SER A 557 -58.45 -17.87 10.00
C SER A 557 -59.30 -16.61 9.95
N PRO A 558 -59.58 -15.93 11.08
CA PRO A 558 -60.47 -14.77 11.07
C PRO A 558 -59.96 -13.61 10.20
N LEU A 559 -60.89 -12.82 9.67
CA LEU A 559 -60.59 -11.45 9.21
C LEU A 559 -60.36 -10.57 10.45
N GLN A 560 -59.12 -10.59 10.93
CA GLN A 560 -58.66 -9.76 12.03
C GLN A 560 -58.33 -8.39 11.44
N LEU A 561 -58.95 -7.34 11.98
CA LEU A 561 -58.49 -5.98 11.72
C LEU A 561 -57.87 -5.44 12.99
N ASP A 562 -56.54 -5.49 13.04
CA ASP A 562 -55.77 -4.73 14.01
C ASP A 562 -55.63 -3.28 13.52
N ASN A 563 -55.15 -2.39 14.39
CA ASN A 563 -55.13 -0.94 14.18
C ASN A 563 -56.53 -0.34 13.95
N THR A 564 -56.53 0.95 13.61
CA THR A 564 -57.64 1.89 13.85
C THR A 564 -58.41 2.25 12.59
N ILE A 565 -59.64 1.74 12.44
CA ILE A 565 -60.56 2.22 11.41
C ILE A 565 -61.01 3.64 11.78
N GLU A 566 -60.65 4.64 10.98
CA GLU A 566 -61.04 6.04 11.23
C GLU A 566 -62.44 6.35 10.68
N TYR A 567 -62.79 5.77 9.52
CA TYR A 567 -64.09 5.96 8.87
C TYR A 567 -64.57 4.68 8.17
N ALA A 568 -65.89 4.53 8.00
CA ALA A 568 -66.47 3.38 7.30
C ALA A 568 -67.81 3.74 6.62
N TYR A 569 -68.07 3.13 5.46
CA TYR A 569 -69.36 3.25 4.79
C TYR A 569 -69.70 2.01 3.96
N ALA A 570 -70.97 1.62 3.98
CA ALA A 570 -71.47 0.52 3.16
C ALA A 570 -72.08 1.05 1.87
N THR A 571 -71.66 0.50 0.73
CA THR A 571 -72.26 0.76 -0.59
C THR A 571 -73.07 -0.47 -1.01
N LEU A 572 -74.37 -0.32 -1.19
CA LEU A 572 -75.31 -1.44 -1.33
C LEU A 572 -76.20 -1.27 -2.56
N PHE A 573 -76.35 -2.34 -3.35
CA PHE A 573 -77.31 -2.41 -4.44
C PHE A 573 -78.66 -2.93 -3.91
N LEU A 574 -79.67 -2.06 -3.87
CA LEU A 574 -80.99 -2.35 -3.31
C LEU A 574 -82.08 -2.30 -4.39
N SER A 575 -83.06 -3.20 -4.31
CA SER A 575 -84.33 -3.07 -5.04
C SER A 575 -85.54 -3.35 -4.14
N ALA A 576 -86.73 -2.91 -4.55
CA ALA A 576 -87.97 -3.13 -3.80
C ALA A 576 -89.14 -3.63 -4.66
N ASP A 577 -90.14 -4.22 -4.01
CA ASP A 577 -91.31 -4.84 -4.64
C ASP A 577 -92.46 -3.87 -4.98
N SER A 578 -92.40 -2.62 -4.49
CA SER A 578 -93.54 -1.69 -4.53
C SER A 578 -93.15 -0.25 -4.25
N THR A 579 -93.85 0.70 -4.90
CA THR A 579 -93.57 2.15 -4.92
C THR A 579 -93.97 2.90 -3.63
N GLN A 580 -93.67 2.31 -2.47
CA GLN A 580 -93.86 2.91 -1.15
C GLN A 580 -92.48 3.23 -0.54
N SER A 581 -92.41 4.10 0.48
CA SER A 581 -91.13 4.40 1.15
C SER A 581 -90.46 3.16 1.73
N ARG A 582 -89.13 3.22 1.93
CA ARG A 582 -88.33 2.20 2.63
C ARG A 582 -87.33 2.87 3.56
N SER A 583 -87.45 2.54 4.84
CA SER A 583 -86.50 2.95 5.86
C SER A 583 -85.52 1.79 6.12
N VAL A 584 -84.24 2.00 5.80
CA VAL A 584 -83.18 1.00 5.90
C VAL A 584 -82.06 1.52 6.79
N GLU A 585 -81.45 0.63 7.55
CA GLU A 585 -80.31 0.93 8.42
C GLU A 585 -79.18 -0.07 8.13
N ALA A 586 -77.96 0.42 7.99
CA ALA A 586 -76.74 -0.38 7.95
C ALA A 586 -75.99 -0.24 9.29
N ARG A 587 -75.55 -1.36 9.88
CA ARG A 587 -74.76 -1.41 11.12
C ARG A 587 -73.50 -2.23 10.91
N MET A 588 -72.39 -1.81 11.51
CA MET A 588 -71.14 -2.58 11.57
C MET A 588 -70.74 -2.85 13.02
N TYR A 589 -70.32 -4.07 13.33
CA TYR A 589 -69.85 -4.48 14.65
C TYR A 589 -68.77 -5.57 14.58
N CYS A 590 -67.96 -5.65 15.64
CA CYS A 590 -67.00 -6.73 15.88
C CYS A 590 -67.69 -7.93 16.56
N SER A 591 -67.27 -9.15 16.24
CA SER A 591 -67.90 -10.38 16.74
C SER A 591 -67.85 -10.57 18.26
N SER A 592 -66.88 -9.97 18.95
CA SER A 592 -66.76 -9.99 20.41
C SER A 592 -67.80 -9.12 21.11
N THR A 593 -68.32 -8.08 20.45
CA THR A 593 -69.21 -7.08 21.05
C THR A 593 -70.44 -6.72 20.18
N PRO A 594 -71.29 -7.66 19.71
CA PRO A 594 -72.38 -7.36 18.77
C PRO A 594 -73.45 -6.35 19.24
N GLY A 595 -73.48 -6.02 20.53
CA GLY A 595 -74.35 -4.99 21.10
C GLY A 595 -73.83 -3.56 20.93
N ALA A 596 -72.54 -3.39 20.64
CA ALA A 596 -71.93 -2.11 20.29
C ALA A 596 -71.73 -2.06 18.77
N TYR A 597 -72.11 -0.95 18.12
CA TYR A 597 -72.03 -0.81 16.67
C TYR A 597 -71.96 0.65 16.24
N VAL A 598 -71.35 0.89 15.07
CA VAL A 598 -71.58 2.11 14.27
C VAL A 598 -72.74 1.88 13.30
N THR A 599 -73.48 2.94 12.96
CA THR A 599 -74.71 2.86 12.16
C THR A 599 -74.85 4.03 11.19
N SER A 600 -75.54 3.81 10.07
CA SER A 600 -76.05 4.88 9.20
C SER A 600 -77.18 5.70 9.83
N GLY A 601 -77.74 5.22 10.95
CA GLY A 601 -79.08 5.58 11.39
C GLY A 601 -80.13 5.01 10.45
N ILE A 602 -81.41 5.25 10.79
CA ILE A 602 -82.54 4.85 9.96
C ILE A 602 -82.65 5.85 8.80
N TYR A 603 -82.26 5.42 7.60
CA TYR A 603 -82.26 6.24 6.39
C TYR A 603 -83.54 5.95 5.57
N ASP A 604 -84.39 6.95 5.35
CA ASP A 604 -85.54 6.82 4.45
C ASP A 604 -85.08 7.02 3.00
N LEU A 605 -85.01 5.92 2.26
CA LEU A 605 -84.59 5.87 0.87
C LEU A 605 -85.67 6.37 -0.10
N GLY A 606 -86.85 6.74 0.40
CA GLY A 606 -88.00 7.03 -0.43
C GLY A 606 -88.44 5.79 -1.21
N THR A 607 -88.85 6.00 -2.46
CA THR A 607 -89.21 4.89 -3.36
C THR A 607 -87.96 4.28 -3.98
N ILE A 608 -87.54 3.11 -3.49
CA ILE A 608 -86.52 2.28 -4.14
C ILE A 608 -87.09 1.69 -5.45
N PRO A 609 -86.36 1.72 -6.58
CA PRO A 609 -86.77 1.05 -7.82
C PRO A 609 -86.90 -0.47 -7.71
N GLY A 610 -87.60 -1.07 -8.68
CA GLY A 610 -87.65 -2.55 -8.83
C GLY A 610 -86.36 -3.16 -9.37
N THR A 611 -85.51 -2.35 -10.00
CA THR A 611 -84.15 -2.70 -10.44
C THR A 611 -83.12 -2.40 -9.35
N PRO A 612 -82.06 -3.20 -9.17
CA PRO A 612 -81.04 -2.92 -8.15
C PRO A 612 -80.31 -1.61 -8.43
N THR A 613 -80.39 -0.68 -7.46
CA THR A 613 -79.84 0.68 -7.53
C THR A 613 -78.82 0.85 -6.41
N GLU A 614 -77.70 1.54 -6.67
CA GLU A 614 -76.64 1.78 -5.67
C GLU A 614 -77.05 2.85 -4.65
N TYR A 615 -76.78 2.59 -3.37
CA TYR A 615 -76.98 3.51 -2.25
C TYR A 615 -75.80 3.44 -1.30
N THR A 616 -75.35 4.58 -0.79
CA THR A 616 -74.22 4.68 0.16
C THR A 616 -74.71 5.04 1.57
N PHE A 617 -74.23 4.30 2.56
CA PHE A 617 -74.60 4.38 3.96
C PHE A 617 -73.35 4.69 4.78
N ASN A 618 -73.10 5.98 5.02
CA ASN A 618 -72.01 6.47 5.88
C ASN A 618 -72.26 6.02 7.33
N LEU A 619 -71.33 5.28 7.93
CA LEU A 619 -71.52 4.73 9.27
C LEU A 619 -70.94 5.70 10.31
N THR A 620 -71.72 5.98 11.37
CA THR A 620 -71.38 6.94 12.42
C THR A 620 -71.61 6.34 13.82
N THR A 621 -71.03 6.97 14.83
CA THR A 621 -71.07 6.50 16.22
C THR A 621 -72.46 6.63 16.83
N ALA A 622 -73.10 5.50 17.15
CA ALA A 622 -74.37 5.49 17.87
C ALA A 622 -74.17 5.83 19.36
N ALA A 623 -75.20 6.39 20.00
CA ALA A 623 -75.22 6.51 21.47
C ALA A 623 -75.24 5.11 22.12
N GLY A 624 -74.11 4.67 22.66
CA GLY A 624 -73.91 3.33 23.20
C GLY A 624 -73.13 2.36 22.29
N GLY A 625 -72.72 2.79 21.09
CA GLY A 625 -71.77 2.06 20.25
C GLY A 625 -70.31 2.34 20.63
N PHE A 626 -69.37 1.62 20.00
CA PHE A 626 -67.97 2.00 20.03
C PHE A 626 -67.74 3.27 19.18
N SER A 627 -66.76 4.08 19.58
CA SER A 627 -66.34 5.27 18.84
C SER A 627 -65.42 4.92 17.67
N TYR A 628 -65.28 5.82 16.70
CA TYR A 628 -64.05 5.86 15.89
C TYR A 628 -62.93 6.56 16.70
N PRO A 629 -61.66 6.13 16.57
CA PRO A 629 -61.23 4.97 15.80
C PRO A 629 -61.70 3.64 16.39
N ALA A 630 -62.11 2.71 15.53
CA ALA A 630 -62.74 1.45 15.93
C ALA A 630 -61.81 0.25 15.68
N THR A 631 -61.70 -0.64 16.67
CA THR A 631 -60.81 -1.83 16.65
C THR A 631 -61.61 -3.14 16.85
N CYS A 632 -61.08 -4.27 16.34
CA CYS A 632 -61.69 -5.59 16.55
C CYS A 632 -60.62 -6.63 16.86
N THR A 633 -60.41 -6.87 18.16
CA THR A 633 -59.23 -7.58 18.69
C THR A 633 -59.00 -8.96 18.09
N THR A 634 -57.71 -9.31 18.02
CA THR A 634 -57.14 -10.60 17.60
C THR A 634 -58.06 -11.80 17.85
N GLY A 635 -58.35 -12.57 16.80
CA GLY A 635 -59.27 -13.71 16.81
C GLY A 635 -60.76 -13.39 16.55
N ASN A 636 -61.15 -12.12 16.50
CA ASN A 636 -62.51 -11.69 16.13
C ASN A 636 -62.62 -11.31 14.65
N HIS A 637 -63.83 -10.98 14.21
CA HIS A 637 -64.12 -10.54 12.85
C HIS A 637 -65.23 -9.49 12.79
N TRP A 638 -65.20 -8.64 11.77
CA TRP A 638 -66.27 -7.68 11.50
C TRP A 638 -67.49 -8.33 10.85
N SER A 639 -68.65 -7.73 11.13
CA SER A 639 -69.94 -8.08 10.55
C SER A 639 -70.71 -6.84 10.13
N LEU A 640 -71.30 -6.88 8.93
CA LEU A 640 -72.23 -5.87 8.42
C LEU A 640 -73.66 -6.41 8.50
N GLN A 641 -74.52 -5.71 9.25
CA GLN A 641 -75.94 -6.03 9.36
C GLN A 641 -76.79 -4.96 8.66
N ILE A 642 -77.65 -5.40 7.74
CA ILE A 642 -78.61 -4.53 7.04
C ILE A 642 -80.01 -4.83 7.58
N ILE A 643 -80.72 -3.80 8.00
CA ILE A 643 -82.05 -3.88 8.63
C ILE A 643 -83.06 -3.12 7.78
N ASN A 644 -84.17 -3.77 7.42
CA ASN A 644 -85.32 -3.11 6.82
C ASN A 644 -86.38 -2.86 7.92
N HIS A 645 -86.66 -1.60 8.22
CA HIS A 645 -87.62 -1.19 9.26
C HIS A 645 -89.08 -1.15 8.76
N THR A 646 -89.39 -1.75 7.60
CA THR A 646 -90.72 -1.71 6.97
C THR A 646 -91.27 -3.09 6.63
N ASN A 647 -92.59 -3.27 6.77
CA ASN A 647 -93.34 -4.50 6.42
C ASN A 647 -93.52 -4.69 4.89
N LYS A 648 -92.46 -4.40 4.12
CA LYS A 648 -92.43 -4.41 2.64
C LYS A 648 -91.06 -4.88 2.18
N ASN A 649 -90.98 -5.59 1.05
CA ASN A 649 -89.72 -6.22 0.68
C ASN A 649 -88.68 -5.17 0.23
N VAL A 650 -87.44 -5.38 0.65
CA VAL A 650 -86.20 -4.77 0.14
C VAL A 650 -85.21 -5.91 -0.11
N SER A 651 -84.71 -6.04 -1.33
CA SER A 651 -83.70 -7.05 -1.68
C SER A 651 -82.33 -6.40 -1.74
N VAL A 652 -81.39 -6.90 -0.93
CA VAL A 652 -79.97 -6.55 -0.98
C VAL A 652 -79.28 -7.48 -1.99
N HIS A 653 -78.68 -6.91 -3.04
CA HIS A 653 -78.04 -7.64 -4.13
C HIS A 653 -76.52 -7.61 -3.96
N PRO A 654 -75.85 -8.74 -3.67
CA PRO A 654 -74.40 -8.74 -3.48
C PRO A 654 -73.62 -8.33 -4.75
N VAL A 655 -74.18 -8.61 -5.93
CA VAL A 655 -73.68 -8.18 -7.25
C VAL A 655 -74.82 -7.61 -8.09
N SER A 656 -74.59 -6.51 -8.81
CA SER A 656 -75.49 -5.96 -9.82
C SER A 656 -74.69 -5.34 -10.97
N GLY A 657 -74.99 -5.71 -12.22
CA GLY A 657 -74.40 -5.08 -13.41
C GLY A 657 -72.87 -5.19 -13.57
N GLY A 658 -72.19 -6.02 -12.78
CA GLY A 658 -70.72 -6.10 -12.70
C GLY A 658 -70.09 -5.33 -11.52
N ASN A 659 -70.91 -4.54 -10.83
CA ASN A 659 -70.59 -3.86 -9.57
C ASN A 659 -71.08 -4.68 -8.36
N ASN A 660 -70.54 -4.38 -7.18
CA ASN A 660 -70.74 -5.18 -5.98
C ASN A 660 -71.18 -4.34 -4.79
N SER A 661 -72.08 -4.91 -3.98
CA SER A 661 -72.32 -4.41 -2.63
C SER A 661 -71.09 -4.70 -1.76
N ARG A 662 -70.65 -3.71 -0.98
CA ARG A 662 -69.41 -3.75 -0.21
C ARG A 662 -69.49 -2.88 1.04
N LEU A 663 -68.69 -3.22 2.04
CA LEU A 663 -68.30 -2.36 3.15
C LEU A 663 -66.91 -1.81 2.81
N ASN A 664 -66.76 -0.49 2.81
CA ASN A 664 -65.49 0.20 2.62
C ASN A 664 -65.01 0.65 4.01
N LEU A 665 -63.76 0.33 4.34
CA LEU A 665 -63.11 0.69 5.58
C LEU A 665 -61.94 1.62 5.26
N ASP A 666 -61.97 2.81 5.85
CA ASP A 666 -60.92 3.82 5.72
C ASP A 666 -59.89 3.59 6.82
N SER A 667 -58.62 3.53 6.44
CA SER A 667 -57.52 3.24 7.34
C SER A 667 -56.31 4.09 6.97
N SER A 668 -55.74 4.78 7.97
CA SER A 668 -54.54 5.60 7.82
C SER A 668 -53.29 4.80 7.47
N ASN A 669 -53.32 3.49 7.76
CA ASN A 669 -52.23 2.54 7.55
C ASN A 669 -52.80 1.41 6.70
N VAL A 670 -52.04 0.92 5.71
CA VAL A 670 -52.52 -0.15 4.80
C VAL A 670 -51.56 -1.33 4.72
N ILE A 671 -50.26 -1.10 4.80
CA ILE A 671 -49.21 -2.10 5.07
C ILE A 671 -48.06 -1.36 5.79
N TYR A 672 -47.23 -2.04 6.59
CA TYR A 672 -46.14 -1.39 7.31
C TYR A 672 -44.89 -2.24 7.48
N VAL A 673 -43.71 -1.67 7.31
CA VAL A 673 -42.40 -2.27 7.61
C VAL A 673 -41.99 -1.91 9.04
N GLU A 674 -42.45 -2.73 10.00
CA GLU A 674 -42.22 -2.57 11.45
C GLU A 674 -40.73 -2.56 11.84
N SER A 675 -39.88 -3.27 11.10
CA SER A 675 -38.44 -3.36 11.40
C SER A 675 -37.61 -3.77 10.18
N LEU A 676 -36.37 -3.28 10.10
CA LEU A 676 -35.33 -3.73 9.18
C LEU A 676 -33.99 -3.83 9.91
N GLU A 677 -33.59 -5.05 10.23
CA GLU A 677 -32.48 -5.38 11.13
C GLU A 677 -31.51 -6.40 10.49
N PHE A 678 -30.28 -6.44 10.99
CA PHE A 678 -29.17 -7.24 10.45
C PHE A 678 -28.69 -8.25 11.50
N TYR A 679 -28.52 -9.52 11.10
CA TYR A 679 -28.20 -10.63 12.01
C TYR A 679 -27.00 -11.46 11.53
N ASP A 680 -26.31 -12.10 12.47
CA ASP A 680 -25.13 -12.97 12.23
C ASP A 680 -25.48 -14.44 11.88
N ALA A 681 -26.72 -14.86 12.07
CA ALA A 681 -27.20 -16.22 11.79
C ALA A 681 -28.67 -16.25 11.34
N ALA A 682 -29.07 -17.34 10.66
CA ALA A 682 -30.42 -17.54 10.11
C ALA A 682 -31.55 -17.63 11.16
N TYR A 683 -32.77 -17.31 10.75
CA TYR A 683 -33.95 -17.30 11.63
C TYR A 683 -34.26 -18.70 12.20
N PRO A 684 -34.65 -18.85 13.49
CA PRO A 684 -34.95 -17.81 14.49
C PRO A 684 -33.76 -17.42 15.38
N GLY A 685 -32.52 -17.68 14.96
CA GLY A 685 -31.32 -17.43 15.76
C GLY A 685 -30.62 -16.10 15.46
N GLY A 686 -29.44 -15.95 16.06
CA GLY A 686 -28.51 -14.86 15.82
C GLY A 686 -28.68 -13.64 16.74
N ALA A 687 -27.62 -12.86 16.85
CA ALA A 687 -27.58 -11.54 17.47
C ALA A 687 -27.70 -10.45 16.39
N ILE A 688 -28.15 -9.25 16.79
CA ILE A 688 -28.13 -8.09 15.90
C ILE A 688 -26.67 -7.71 15.65
N ASN A 689 -26.27 -7.68 14.39
CA ASN A 689 -24.92 -7.32 13.94
C ASN A 689 -24.98 -6.36 12.76
N THR A 690 -24.60 -5.11 12.99
CA THR A 690 -24.58 -4.02 11.99
C THR A 690 -23.24 -3.84 11.28
N LYS A 691 -22.26 -4.75 11.51
CA LYS A 691 -20.95 -4.73 10.85
C LYS A 691 -20.62 -6.10 10.23
N THR A 692 -19.93 -6.09 9.09
CA THR A 692 -19.46 -7.31 8.42
C THR A 692 -18.16 -7.01 7.68
N ILE A 693 -17.45 -8.04 7.26
CA ILE A 693 -16.33 -7.97 6.31
C ILE A 693 -16.76 -8.59 4.96
N PRO A 694 -16.02 -8.35 3.86
CA PRO A 694 -16.16 -9.12 2.63
C PRO A 694 -16.06 -10.64 2.87
N GLY A 695 -16.76 -11.43 2.06
CA GLY A 695 -16.88 -12.88 2.20
C GLY A 695 -17.84 -13.36 3.30
N SER A 696 -18.18 -12.52 4.29
CA SER A 696 -19.14 -12.86 5.35
C SER A 696 -20.61 -12.68 4.91
N THR A 697 -21.52 -13.35 5.61
CA THR A 697 -22.96 -13.37 5.29
C THR A 697 -23.78 -12.67 6.36
N VAL A 698 -24.55 -11.66 5.95
CA VAL A 698 -25.51 -10.93 6.80
C VAL A 698 -26.91 -11.48 6.56
N TYR A 699 -27.62 -11.81 7.63
CA TYR A 699 -29.03 -12.22 7.60
C TYR A 699 -29.90 -10.99 7.81
N ILE A 700 -30.37 -10.42 6.71
CA ILE A 700 -31.19 -9.21 6.68
C ILE A 700 -32.63 -9.61 6.97
N ARG A 701 -33.23 -9.09 8.04
CA ARG A 701 -34.60 -9.40 8.45
C ARG A 701 -35.49 -8.19 8.36
N SER A 702 -36.70 -8.40 7.84
CA SER A 702 -37.77 -7.44 7.92
C SER A 702 -39.01 -8.04 8.58
N THR A 703 -39.63 -7.31 9.50
CA THR A 703 -40.97 -7.62 10.00
C THR A 703 -41.95 -6.69 9.33
N VAL A 704 -43.00 -7.25 8.75
CA VAL A 704 -44.05 -6.51 8.05
C VAL A 704 -45.37 -6.77 8.76
N SER A 705 -46.19 -5.74 8.94
CA SER A 705 -47.59 -5.84 9.38
C SER A 705 -48.56 -5.38 8.30
N ASP A 706 -49.81 -5.82 8.42
CA ASP A 706 -50.94 -5.21 7.72
C ASP A 706 -52.11 -5.13 8.72
N PRO A 707 -52.81 -3.98 8.87
CA PRO A 707 -54.04 -3.90 9.64
C PRO A 707 -55.04 -5.02 9.32
N PHE A 708 -55.14 -5.42 8.05
CA PHE A 708 -56.00 -6.51 7.55
C PHE A 708 -55.51 -7.93 7.89
N GLY A 709 -54.42 -8.02 8.68
CA GLY A 709 -53.78 -9.22 9.16
C GLY A 709 -52.78 -9.78 8.17
N SER A 710 -51.91 -10.66 8.64
CA SER A 710 -50.73 -11.16 7.91
C SER A 710 -51.01 -11.79 6.53
N PHE A 711 -52.28 -12.07 6.20
CA PHE A 711 -52.72 -12.64 4.93
C PHE A 711 -52.61 -11.70 3.72
N ASP A 712 -52.81 -10.38 3.87
CA ASP A 712 -52.75 -9.44 2.72
C ASP A 712 -51.31 -8.98 2.40
N ILE A 713 -50.35 -9.19 3.31
CA ILE A 713 -48.92 -9.09 3.05
C ILE A 713 -48.49 -10.19 2.06
N THR A 714 -48.21 -9.86 0.79
CA THR A 714 -47.90 -10.89 -0.22
C THR A 714 -46.41 -11.13 -0.44
N SER A 715 -45.58 -10.10 -0.37
CA SER A 715 -44.12 -10.21 -0.51
C SER A 715 -43.38 -9.02 0.08
N ALA A 716 -42.09 -9.20 0.37
CA ALA A 716 -41.14 -8.12 0.59
C ALA A 716 -40.00 -8.25 -0.43
N ASN A 717 -39.66 -7.15 -1.10
CA ASN A 717 -38.50 -7.04 -2.00
C ASN A 717 -37.37 -6.31 -1.28
N ILE A 718 -36.13 -6.60 -1.66
CA ILE A 718 -34.92 -6.03 -1.06
C ILE A 718 -34.01 -5.46 -2.15
N ASP A 719 -33.65 -4.20 -1.99
CA ASP A 719 -32.61 -3.53 -2.78
C ASP A 719 -31.42 -3.23 -1.86
N ILE A 720 -30.20 -3.60 -2.28
CA ILE A 720 -28.96 -3.31 -1.55
C ILE A 720 -28.10 -2.41 -2.44
N THR A 721 -27.63 -1.31 -1.88
CA THR A 721 -26.74 -0.33 -2.52
C THR A 721 -25.42 -0.26 -1.76
N ASP A 722 -24.30 -0.33 -2.47
CA ASP A 722 -22.97 -0.24 -1.88
C ASP A 722 -22.65 1.19 -1.37
N SER A 723 -21.55 1.33 -0.63
CA SER A 723 -21.08 2.61 -0.10
C SER A 723 -20.66 3.63 -1.18
N GLY A 724 -20.44 3.18 -2.42
CA GLY A 724 -20.21 4.02 -3.60
C GLY A 724 -21.49 4.47 -4.31
N GLY A 725 -22.66 3.99 -3.89
CA GLY A 725 -23.96 4.29 -4.50
C GLY A 725 -24.36 3.37 -5.66
N ASN A 726 -23.67 2.24 -5.88
CA ASN A 726 -24.01 1.28 -6.92
C ASN A 726 -25.02 0.22 -6.40
N PRO A 727 -26.01 -0.19 -7.20
CA PRO A 727 -26.91 -1.28 -6.82
C PRO A 727 -26.16 -2.62 -6.83
N ALA A 728 -26.05 -3.26 -5.66
CA ALA A 728 -25.39 -4.54 -5.45
C ALA A 728 -26.37 -5.74 -5.43
N LEU A 729 -27.63 -5.51 -5.07
CA LEU A 729 -28.71 -6.50 -5.14
C LEU A 729 -30.05 -5.83 -5.45
N SER A 730 -30.93 -6.55 -6.16
CA SER A 730 -32.38 -6.31 -6.20
C SER A 730 -33.06 -7.67 -6.33
N ASP A 731 -33.81 -8.11 -5.31
CA ASP A 731 -34.35 -9.47 -5.20
C ASP A 731 -35.62 -9.53 -4.31
N THR A 732 -36.26 -10.70 -4.19
CA THR A 732 -37.40 -10.94 -3.29
C THR A 732 -36.96 -11.70 -2.03
N MET A 733 -37.35 -11.22 -0.85
CA MET A 733 -37.03 -11.85 0.44
C MET A 733 -37.86 -13.11 0.70
N THR A 734 -37.29 -14.06 1.45
CA THR A 734 -37.98 -15.30 1.81
C THR A 734 -38.78 -15.13 3.09
N MET A 735 -40.08 -15.45 3.10
CA MET A 735 -40.87 -15.50 4.34
C MET A 735 -40.35 -16.64 5.23
N VAL A 736 -39.86 -16.28 6.43
CA VAL A 736 -39.36 -17.23 7.44
C VAL A 736 -40.33 -17.47 8.59
N ASN A 737 -41.29 -16.55 8.80
CA ASN A 737 -42.33 -16.68 9.82
C ASN A 737 -43.63 -15.97 9.39
N ASP A 738 -44.77 -16.53 9.79
CA ASP A 738 -46.10 -15.92 9.67
C ASP A 738 -46.81 -16.08 11.02
N SER A 739 -47.22 -14.95 11.63
CA SER A 739 -47.95 -14.96 12.89
C SER A 739 -49.36 -15.56 12.79
N GLY A 740 -49.90 -15.69 11.57
CA GLY A 740 -51.30 -16.06 11.30
C GLY A 740 -52.32 -15.04 11.79
N ALA A 741 -51.88 -13.86 12.22
CA ALA A 741 -52.70 -12.84 12.88
C ALA A 741 -52.47 -11.43 12.34
N ALA A 742 -51.24 -10.91 12.42
CA ALA A 742 -50.91 -9.51 12.15
C ALA A 742 -49.67 -9.32 11.25
N THR A 743 -48.58 -10.03 11.57
CA THR A 743 -47.27 -9.85 10.91
C THR A 743 -46.76 -11.07 10.16
N LYS A 744 -45.87 -10.82 9.19
CA LYS A 744 -44.92 -11.78 8.61
C LYS A 744 -43.49 -11.31 8.85
N THR A 745 -42.56 -12.25 8.99
CA THR A 745 -41.11 -11.96 9.00
C THR A 745 -40.49 -12.52 7.73
N PHE A 746 -39.75 -11.69 7.02
CA PHE A 746 -38.97 -12.04 5.84
C PHE A 746 -37.48 -11.98 6.17
N GLU A 747 -36.69 -12.88 5.58
CA GLU A 747 -35.23 -12.92 5.70
C GLU A 747 -34.59 -13.00 4.31
N TYR A 748 -33.44 -12.36 4.16
CA TYR A 748 -32.53 -12.55 3.03
C TYR A 748 -31.10 -12.75 3.55
N ALA A 749 -30.44 -13.82 3.12
CA ALA A 749 -29.04 -14.09 3.49
C ALA A 749 -28.12 -13.53 2.40
N TYR A 750 -27.50 -12.38 2.66
CA TYR A 750 -26.61 -11.71 1.71
C TYR A 750 -25.14 -11.96 2.08
N THR A 751 -24.44 -12.74 1.25
CA THR A 751 -22.97 -12.86 1.33
C THR A 751 -22.34 -11.66 0.63
N VAL A 752 -21.59 -10.84 1.37
CA VAL A 752 -20.89 -9.69 0.81
C VAL A 752 -19.78 -10.19 -0.13
N PRO A 753 -19.73 -9.75 -1.41
CA PRO A 753 -18.68 -10.19 -2.33
C PRO A 753 -17.27 -9.88 -1.82
N ASN A 754 -16.33 -10.80 -2.03
CA ASN A 754 -14.90 -10.56 -1.80
C ASN A 754 -14.44 -9.36 -2.65
N ASN A 755 -13.60 -8.49 -2.10
CA ASN A 755 -13.21 -7.21 -2.73
C ASN A 755 -14.34 -6.18 -2.90
N SER A 756 -15.43 -6.27 -2.12
CA SER A 756 -16.44 -5.21 -1.99
C SER A 756 -15.84 -3.91 -1.46
N VAL A 757 -16.43 -2.77 -1.86
CA VAL A 757 -16.10 -1.46 -1.27
C VAL A 757 -16.52 -1.38 0.20
N THR A 758 -15.65 -0.83 1.05
CA THR A 758 -15.87 -0.67 2.50
C THR A 758 -16.74 0.56 2.83
N GLY A 759 -17.20 0.65 4.07
CA GLY A 759 -18.11 1.68 4.59
C GLY A 759 -19.57 1.25 4.62
N ASN A 760 -20.49 2.20 4.84
CA ASN A 760 -21.91 1.91 5.04
C ASN A 760 -22.62 1.51 3.74
N TRP A 761 -23.13 0.28 3.70
CA TRP A 761 -24.02 -0.25 2.68
C TRP A 761 -25.48 0.00 3.09
N THR A 762 -26.28 0.48 2.14
CA THR A 762 -27.68 0.85 2.37
C THR A 762 -28.61 -0.25 1.89
N VAL A 763 -29.57 -0.64 2.71
CA VAL A 763 -30.58 -1.65 2.40
C VAL A 763 -31.97 -1.03 2.49
N LYS A 764 -32.73 -1.13 1.41
CA LYS A 764 -34.14 -0.78 1.34
C LYS A 764 -34.96 -2.06 1.25
N VAL A 765 -36.00 -2.19 2.08
CA VAL A 765 -36.99 -3.27 1.95
C VAL A 765 -38.35 -2.66 1.65
N THR A 766 -38.97 -3.11 0.56
CA THR A 766 -40.32 -2.69 0.13
C THR A 766 -41.29 -3.86 0.29
N ALA A 767 -42.22 -3.73 1.23
CA ALA A 767 -43.34 -4.64 1.42
C ALA A 767 -44.47 -4.34 0.42
N ASN A 768 -45.17 -5.37 -0.03
CA ASN A 768 -46.24 -5.28 -1.03
C ASN A 768 -47.55 -5.86 -0.46
N GLU A 769 -48.65 -5.12 -0.62
CA GLU A 769 -49.99 -5.57 -0.30
C GLU A 769 -50.66 -6.23 -1.53
N GLY A 770 -51.38 -7.32 -1.28
CA GLY A 770 -52.33 -7.90 -2.21
C GLY A 770 -51.70 -8.59 -3.43
N SER A 771 -52.55 -9.12 -4.31
CA SER A 771 -52.11 -9.70 -5.59
C SER A 771 -51.85 -8.65 -6.66
N GLU A 772 -52.29 -7.42 -6.37
CA GLU A 772 -52.31 -6.25 -7.22
C GLU A 772 -50.98 -5.49 -7.19
N GLY A 773 -50.24 -5.51 -6.07
CA GLY A 773 -48.93 -4.86 -5.93
C GLY A 773 -48.95 -3.34 -6.09
N THR A 774 -50.11 -2.71 -5.91
CA THR A 774 -50.33 -1.27 -6.08
C THR A 774 -50.23 -0.47 -4.79
N VAL A 775 -50.19 -1.15 -3.64
CA VAL A 775 -49.97 -0.56 -2.31
C VAL A 775 -48.73 -1.20 -1.73
N THR A 776 -47.80 -0.35 -1.30
CA THR A 776 -46.49 -0.73 -0.80
C THR A 776 -46.10 0.20 0.35
N ASP A 777 -45.31 -0.32 1.27
CA ASP A 777 -44.58 0.47 2.26
C ASP A 777 -43.10 0.10 2.19
N ASP A 778 -42.20 1.01 2.55
CA ASP A 778 -40.78 0.72 2.53
C ASP A 778 -39.98 1.41 3.63
N GLN A 779 -38.94 0.72 4.10
CA GLN A 779 -38.04 1.19 5.13
C GLN A 779 -36.60 1.04 4.65
N THR A 780 -35.75 1.99 5.03
CA THR A 780 -34.32 2.00 4.69
C THR A 780 -33.46 1.94 5.93
N SER A 781 -32.48 1.04 5.94
CA SER A 781 -31.53 0.81 7.05
C SER A 781 -30.12 0.57 6.48
N ALA A 782 -29.09 0.49 7.32
CA ALA A 782 -27.70 0.35 6.85
C ALA A 782 -26.83 -0.53 7.76
N PHE A 783 -25.87 -1.23 7.15
CA PHE A 783 -24.81 -1.97 7.82
C PHE A 783 -23.44 -1.55 7.26
N SER A 784 -22.38 -1.67 8.05
CA SER A 784 -21.02 -1.33 7.62
C SER A 784 -20.28 -2.54 7.06
N VAL A 785 -19.58 -2.37 5.94
CA VAL A 785 -18.59 -3.32 5.43
C VAL A 785 -17.20 -2.81 5.83
N GLU A 786 -16.56 -3.48 6.78
CA GLU A 786 -15.24 -3.15 7.31
C GLU A 786 -14.13 -3.88 6.53
N SER A 787 -12.89 -3.39 6.67
CA SER A 787 -11.64 -3.99 6.21
C SER A 787 -10.96 -4.82 7.32
N ILE A 788 -9.77 -5.35 7.01
CA ILE A 788 -8.77 -5.85 7.96
C ILE A 788 -7.39 -5.24 7.62
N ASP A 789 -6.36 -5.54 8.41
CA ASP A 789 -4.95 -5.24 8.13
C ASP A 789 -4.11 -6.54 8.30
N LEU A 790 -3.33 -6.92 7.29
CA LEU A 790 -2.44 -8.09 7.25
C LEU A 790 -0.95 -7.72 7.10
N GLY A 791 -0.33 -7.21 8.15
CA GLY A 791 1.10 -6.88 8.13
C GLY A 791 2.05 -8.07 7.92
N LEU A 792 2.95 -7.95 6.94
CA LEU A 792 4.17 -8.75 6.82
C LEU A 792 5.38 -8.06 7.48
N THR A 793 6.24 -8.87 8.07
CA THR A 793 7.64 -8.51 8.38
C THR A 793 8.57 -9.62 7.93
N LYS A 794 9.80 -9.26 7.57
CA LYS A 794 10.82 -10.20 7.06
C LYS A 794 12.18 -9.85 7.64
N THR A 795 12.92 -10.86 8.09
CA THR A 795 14.29 -10.72 8.59
C THR A 795 15.21 -11.79 8.01
N VAL A 796 16.51 -11.56 8.10
CA VAL A 796 17.58 -12.54 7.83
C VAL A 796 18.41 -12.69 9.10
N ASP A 797 18.86 -13.90 9.41
CA ASP A 797 19.67 -14.17 10.61
C ASP A 797 21.13 -13.74 10.49
N ASN A 798 21.62 -13.51 9.27
CA ASN A 798 22.92 -12.91 8.99
C ASN A 798 22.87 -12.04 7.73
N ALA A 799 23.08 -10.74 7.88
CA ALA A 799 23.15 -9.78 6.76
C ALA A 799 24.50 -9.77 6.02
N SER A 800 25.53 -10.43 6.56
CA SER A 800 26.87 -10.53 5.98
C SER A 800 27.42 -11.97 6.00
N PRO A 801 26.73 -12.95 5.38
CA PRO A 801 27.11 -14.35 5.39
C PRO A 801 28.30 -14.66 4.49
N ALA A 802 29.08 -15.68 4.85
CA ALA A 802 30.08 -16.23 3.95
C ALA A 802 29.43 -16.84 2.70
N ILE A 803 30.03 -16.71 1.53
CA ILE A 803 29.62 -17.50 0.35
C ILE A 803 29.72 -19.00 0.70
N LEU A 804 28.72 -19.78 0.28
CA LEU A 804 28.46 -21.19 0.65
C LEU A 804 27.99 -21.42 2.10
N ALA A 805 27.76 -20.38 2.92
CA ALA A 805 27.05 -20.54 4.19
C ALA A 805 25.55 -20.78 3.98
N ALA A 806 24.87 -21.29 5.00
CA ALA A 806 23.41 -21.30 5.07
C ALA A 806 22.93 -20.13 5.94
N ILE A 807 21.86 -19.47 5.49
CA ILE A 807 21.13 -18.42 6.21
C ILE A 807 19.65 -18.76 6.31
N ASN A 808 18.95 -18.14 7.24
CA ASN A 808 17.52 -18.32 7.47
C ASN A 808 16.80 -16.98 7.29
N TYR A 809 15.92 -16.89 6.29
CA TYR A 809 14.89 -15.86 6.25
C TYR A 809 13.78 -16.24 7.22
N THR A 810 13.33 -15.30 8.06
CA THR A 810 12.10 -15.45 8.84
C THR A 810 11.07 -14.47 8.32
N ILE A 811 9.94 -14.99 7.85
CA ILE A 811 8.76 -14.22 7.47
C ILE A 811 7.76 -14.34 8.61
N THR A 812 7.19 -13.22 9.07
CA THR A 812 6.06 -13.20 10.00
C THR A 812 4.90 -12.49 9.32
N ILE A 813 3.72 -13.10 9.37
CA ILE A 813 2.44 -12.46 8.99
C ILE A 813 1.59 -12.29 10.25
N THR A 814 0.97 -11.14 10.41
CA THR A 814 0.10 -10.81 11.53
C THR A 814 -1.24 -10.30 10.99
N ASN A 815 -2.35 -10.80 11.55
CA ASN A 815 -3.62 -10.11 11.43
C ASN A 815 -3.65 -8.99 12.46
N ASN A 816 -3.45 -7.76 12.01
CA ASN A 816 -3.39 -6.58 12.86
C ASN A 816 -4.79 -6.09 13.29
N ASP A 817 -5.87 -6.56 12.63
CA ASP A 817 -7.21 -6.28 13.11
C ASP A 817 -7.52 -6.98 14.45
N SER A 818 -8.36 -6.32 15.25
CA SER A 818 -8.71 -6.68 16.62
C SER A 818 -10.04 -7.43 16.76
N THR A 819 -10.85 -7.51 15.70
CA THR A 819 -12.24 -8.00 15.74
C THR A 819 -12.50 -9.23 14.86
N TYR A 820 -11.91 -9.27 13.66
CA TYR A 820 -12.22 -10.22 12.59
C TYR A 820 -11.10 -11.24 12.35
N THR A 821 -11.50 -12.42 11.89
CA THR A 821 -10.57 -13.49 11.48
C THR A 821 -10.30 -13.36 9.99
N ALA A 822 -9.04 -13.13 9.62
CA ALA A 822 -8.59 -13.16 8.23
C ALA A 822 -8.53 -14.60 7.71
N THR A 823 -8.90 -14.84 6.45
CA THR A 823 -9.07 -16.20 5.90
C THR A 823 -8.50 -16.38 4.48
N ASN A 824 -8.31 -17.65 4.10
CA ASN A 824 -7.72 -18.10 2.84
C ASN A 824 -6.37 -17.43 2.48
N ILE A 825 -5.61 -17.07 3.52
CA ILE A 825 -4.36 -16.32 3.44
C ILE A 825 -3.25 -17.17 2.79
N ALA A 826 -2.60 -16.62 1.78
CA ALA A 826 -1.40 -17.16 1.16
C ALA A 826 -0.33 -16.08 0.91
N VAL A 827 0.89 -16.34 1.33
CA VAL A 827 2.08 -15.48 1.14
C VAL A 827 2.98 -16.08 0.06
N GLN A 828 3.55 -15.25 -0.81
CA GLN A 828 4.53 -15.65 -1.82
C GLN A 828 5.94 -15.19 -1.43
N ASP A 829 6.94 -16.07 -1.61
CA ASP A 829 8.37 -15.77 -1.47
C ASP A 829 9.10 -16.39 -2.66
N ILE A 830 9.48 -15.56 -3.63
CA ILE A 830 10.26 -15.99 -4.81
C ILE A 830 11.71 -15.66 -4.50
N LEU A 831 12.48 -16.70 -4.13
CA LEU A 831 13.89 -16.56 -3.81
C LEU A 831 14.68 -15.90 -4.97
N PRO A 832 15.52 -14.89 -4.68
CA PRO A 832 16.30 -14.20 -5.69
C PRO A 832 17.44 -15.07 -6.24
N ALA A 833 18.09 -14.59 -7.30
CA ALA A 833 19.39 -15.14 -7.70
C ALA A 833 20.45 -14.85 -6.60
N GLY A 834 21.38 -15.78 -6.41
CA GLY A 834 22.39 -15.71 -5.35
C GLY A 834 22.04 -16.49 -4.07
N VAL A 835 20.89 -17.19 -4.06
CA VAL A 835 20.55 -18.18 -3.03
C VAL A 835 19.95 -19.47 -3.61
N THR A 836 20.33 -20.61 -3.05
CA THR A 836 19.76 -21.93 -3.34
C THR A 836 18.87 -22.40 -2.18
N TYR A 837 17.63 -22.80 -2.48
CA TYR A 837 16.69 -23.32 -1.48
C TYR A 837 17.19 -24.61 -0.79
N ILE A 838 17.15 -24.64 0.56
CA ILE A 838 17.46 -25.82 1.37
C ILE A 838 16.18 -26.38 2.01
N SER A 839 15.42 -25.55 2.75
CA SER A 839 14.16 -25.98 3.38
C SER A 839 13.24 -24.80 3.71
N GLY A 840 11.96 -25.08 3.98
CA GLY A 840 10.97 -24.09 4.40
C GLY A 840 10.05 -24.71 5.45
N THR A 841 10.02 -24.12 6.65
CA THR A 841 9.31 -24.64 7.82
C THR A 841 8.30 -23.59 8.32
N PRO A 842 7.00 -23.74 7.99
CA PRO A 842 5.95 -22.86 8.52
C PRO A 842 5.51 -23.31 9.93
N SER A 843 5.12 -22.35 10.77
CA SER A 843 4.48 -22.62 12.07
C SER A 843 3.01 -23.01 11.92
N GLN A 844 2.35 -22.55 10.86
CA GLN A 844 0.97 -22.85 10.50
C GLN A 844 0.81 -23.10 8.99
N GLY A 845 -0.03 -24.05 8.62
CA GLY A 845 -0.38 -24.32 7.22
C GLY A 845 0.70 -25.11 6.47
N SER A 846 0.99 -24.74 5.22
CA SER A 846 1.95 -25.47 4.37
C SER A 846 2.68 -24.57 3.39
N TYR A 847 3.99 -24.81 3.20
CA TYR A 847 4.82 -24.13 2.20
C TYR A 847 5.20 -25.08 1.05
N ALA A 848 4.93 -24.67 -0.19
CA ALA A 848 5.30 -25.42 -1.40
C ALA A 848 5.40 -24.48 -2.61
N ALA A 849 6.38 -24.70 -3.49
CA ALA A 849 6.55 -23.97 -4.76
C ALA A 849 6.46 -22.43 -4.61
N SER A 850 7.24 -21.87 -3.68
CA SER A 850 7.26 -20.43 -3.35
C SER A 850 5.96 -19.83 -2.81
N ILE A 851 4.97 -20.65 -2.44
CA ILE A 851 3.72 -20.20 -1.82
C ILE A 851 3.57 -20.85 -0.44
N TRP A 852 3.29 -20.02 0.56
CA TRP A 852 2.91 -20.40 1.91
C TRP A 852 1.40 -20.22 2.08
N SER A 853 0.65 -21.32 2.07
CA SER A 853 -0.77 -21.32 2.43
C SER A 853 -0.88 -21.31 3.96
N VAL A 854 -1.15 -20.13 4.54
CA VAL A 854 -1.26 -19.90 5.99
C VAL A 854 -2.62 -20.38 6.52
N GLY A 855 -3.67 -20.21 5.71
CA GLY A 855 -5.04 -20.56 6.08
C GLY A 855 -5.79 -19.39 6.70
N SER A 856 -5.93 -19.37 8.02
CA SER A 856 -6.69 -18.34 8.75
C SER A 856 -5.94 -17.82 9.97
N LEU A 857 -6.03 -16.52 10.24
CA LEU A 857 -5.49 -15.88 11.44
C LEU A 857 -6.62 -15.23 12.24
N ALA A 858 -6.73 -15.60 13.50
CA ALA A 858 -7.61 -14.92 14.47
C ALA A 858 -7.18 -13.44 14.64
N PRO A 859 -8.02 -12.57 15.24
CA PRO A 859 -7.63 -11.19 15.48
C PRO A 859 -6.38 -11.08 16.35
N THR A 860 -5.49 -10.14 16.04
CA THR A 860 -4.15 -9.94 16.64
C THR A 860 -3.19 -11.14 16.57
N ALA A 861 -3.51 -12.20 15.81
CA ALA A 861 -2.69 -13.41 15.74
C ALA A 861 -1.65 -13.39 14.61
N SER A 862 -0.45 -13.91 14.91
CA SER A 862 0.63 -14.06 13.94
C SER A 862 0.98 -15.52 13.64
N ALA A 863 1.48 -15.78 12.43
CA ALA A 863 2.17 -17.01 12.04
C ALA A 863 3.54 -16.70 11.44
N THR A 864 4.43 -17.70 11.36
CA THR A 864 5.78 -17.54 10.81
C THR A 864 6.14 -18.62 9.81
N LEU A 865 7.05 -18.29 8.89
CA LEU A 865 7.72 -19.22 7.98
C LEU A 865 9.22 -18.94 8.01
N VAL A 866 10.00 -19.95 8.37
CA VAL A 866 11.46 -19.93 8.27
C VAL A 866 11.89 -20.61 6.98
N ILE A 867 12.52 -19.88 6.06
CA ILE A 867 13.10 -20.41 4.82
C ILE A 867 14.61 -20.43 4.97
N GLN A 868 15.20 -21.62 4.94
CA GLN A 868 16.64 -21.81 4.93
C GLN A 868 17.16 -21.91 3.50
N VAL A 869 18.20 -21.15 3.19
CA VAL A 869 18.87 -21.11 1.89
C VAL A 869 20.39 -21.17 2.03
N GLY A 870 21.07 -21.70 1.03
CA GLY A 870 22.52 -21.60 0.88
C GLY A 870 22.88 -20.39 0.03
N VAL A 871 23.93 -19.66 0.40
CA VAL A 871 24.39 -18.46 -0.31
C VAL A 871 25.32 -18.84 -1.46
N ASP A 872 24.95 -18.47 -2.68
CA ASP A 872 25.75 -18.67 -3.90
C ASP A 872 25.95 -17.38 -4.72
N GLY A 873 25.47 -16.23 -4.21
CA GLY A 873 25.65 -14.92 -4.82
C GLY A 873 27.09 -14.41 -4.84
N PRO A 874 27.45 -13.51 -5.78
CA PRO A 874 28.79 -12.92 -5.86
C PRO A 874 29.19 -12.14 -4.60
N ASN A 875 30.51 -12.06 -4.36
CA ASN A 875 31.06 -11.28 -3.27
C ASN A 875 30.67 -9.79 -3.38
N GLY A 876 30.17 -9.20 -2.30
CA GLY A 876 29.87 -7.77 -2.23
C GLY A 876 28.59 -7.31 -2.93
N THR A 877 27.82 -8.19 -3.57
CA THR A 877 26.52 -7.81 -4.19
C THR A 877 25.38 -7.88 -3.18
N THR A 878 24.54 -6.85 -3.08
CA THR A 878 23.31 -6.89 -2.29
C THR A 878 22.33 -7.90 -2.88
N VAL A 879 21.84 -8.83 -2.06
CA VAL A 879 20.82 -9.82 -2.42
C VAL A 879 19.56 -9.57 -1.60
N THR A 880 18.62 -8.86 -2.20
CA THR A 880 17.27 -8.59 -1.66
C THR A 880 16.36 -9.81 -1.85
N ASN A 881 15.77 -10.34 -0.77
CA ASN A 881 14.62 -11.24 -0.87
C ASN A 881 13.35 -10.53 -0.37
N THR A 882 12.25 -10.67 -1.11
CA THR A 882 10.95 -10.06 -0.83
C THR A 882 9.88 -11.13 -0.67
N ALA A 883 9.10 -11.05 0.41
CA ALA A 883 7.86 -11.79 0.58
C ALA A 883 6.67 -10.82 0.44
N SER A 884 5.57 -11.28 -0.16
CA SER A 884 4.34 -10.50 -0.31
C SER A 884 3.07 -11.34 -0.11
N ILE A 885 1.99 -10.71 0.33
CA ILE A 885 0.68 -11.35 0.37
C ILE A 885 0.17 -11.55 -1.05
N SER A 886 -0.29 -12.78 -1.34
CA SER A 886 -0.64 -13.22 -2.70
C SER A 886 -2.12 -13.55 -2.88
N SER A 887 -2.83 -13.90 -1.80
CA SER A 887 -4.29 -13.98 -1.75
C SER A 887 -4.83 -14.06 -0.32
N PHE A 888 -6.03 -13.52 -0.12
CA PHE A 888 -6.95 -13.74 1.00
C PHE A 888 -8.36 -13.38 0.49
N ASP A 889 -9.43 -13.47 1.30
CA ASP A 889 -10.81 -13.18 0.85
C ASP A 889 -11.49 -11.91 1.40
N GLN A 890 -10.84 -11.21 2.33
CA GLN A 890 -11.21 -9.87 2.80
C GLN A 890 -10.68 -8.75 1.87
N THR A 891 -10.68 -7.51 2.36
CA THR A 891 -9.96 -6.35 1.80
C THR A 891 -9.03 -5.78 2.87
N ASP A 892 -7.80 -5.46 2.49
CA ASP A 892 -6.86 -4.76 3.36
C ASP A 892 -7.10 -3.24 3.35
N ASP A 893 -6.84 -2.55 4.46
CA ASP A 893 -6.79 -1.08 4.53
C ASP A 893 -5.37 -0.50 4.61
N ASN A 894 -4.34 -1.34 4.76
CA ASN A 894 -2.94 -0.96 4.98
C ASN A 894 -1.97 -1.69 4.03
N ALA A 895 -2.30 -1.78 2.75
CA ALA A 895 -1.50 -2.41 1.68
C ALA A 895 -0.05 -1.88 1.50
N ALA A 896 0.42 -0.96 2.35
CA ALA A 896 1.83 -0.62 2.51
C ALA A 896 2.63 -1.68 3.29
N ASN A 897 1.96 -2.52 4.10
CA ASN A 897 2.59 -3.59 4.89
C ASN A 897 2.39 -5.01 4.30
N ASP A 898 1.64 -5.13 3.19
CA ASP A 898 1.40 -6.33 2.37
C ASP A 898 2.68 -7.00 1.81
N SER A 899 3.84 -6.36 1.96
CA SER A 899 5.13 -6.90 1.51
C SER A 899 6.27 -6.49 2.43
N ALA A 900 7.26 -7.37 2.56
CA ALA A 900 8.46 -7.12 3.34
C ALA A 900 9.70 -7.66 2.60
N SER A 901 10.71 -6.80 2.49
CA SER A 901 12.02 -7.12 1.89
C SER A 901 13.09 -7.19 2.98
N VAL A 902 14.13 -8.01 2.75
CA VAL A 902 15.35 -7.97 3.56
C VAL A 902 16.57 -8.24 2.67
N ASP A 903 17.62 -7.48 2.92
CA ASP A 903 18.89 -7.56 2.21
C ASP A 903 19.93 -8.37 2.99
N PHE A 904 20.84 -9.00 2.24
CA PHE A 904 22.12 -9.45 2.77
C PHE A 904 23.21 -9.29 1.68
N THR A 905 24.48 -9.22 2.10
CA THR A 905 25.62 -9.11 1.19
C THR A 905 26.56 -10.30 1.39
N PRO A 906 26.76 -11.18 0.41
CA PRO A 906 27.71 -12.28 0.50
C PRO A 906 29.14 -11.75 0.69
N ILE A 907 29.85 -12.28 1.69
CA ILE A 907 31.27 -11.98 1.92
C ILE A 907 32.13 -13.21 1.57
N ALA A 908 33.18 -12.99 0.80
CA ALA A 908 34.16 -14.00 0.46
C ALA A 908 35.41 -13.85 1.33
N TYR A 909 35.85 -14.93 1.97
CA TYR A 909 37.02 -14.94 2.85
C TYR A 909 38.21 -15.68 2.21
N PRO A 910 39.46 -15.22 2.42
CA PRO A 910 40.66 -15.98 2.06
C PRO A 910 40.83 -17.19 3.00
N ASN A 911 41.45 -18.25 2.50
CA ASN A 911 41.76 -19.46 3.27
C ASN A 911 43.14 -19.97 2.87
N LEU A 912 44.17 -19.49 3.55
CA LEU A 912 45.57 -19.76 3.21
C LEU A 912 46.03 -21.11 3.76
N THR A 913 46.66 -21.90 2.91
CA THR A 913 47.29 -23.19 3.27
C THR A 913 48.78 -23.15 2.93
N ILE A 914 49.61 -23.81 3.73
CA ILE A 914 51.07 -23.84 3.58
C ILE A 914 51.55 -25.29 3.58
N ILE A 915 52.40 -25.63 2.61
CA ILE A 915 53.11 -26.91 2.53
C ILE A 915 54.61 -26.62 2.56
N LYS A 916 55.33 -27.15 3.55
CA LYS A 916 56.80 -27.10 3.64
C LYS A 916 57.39 -28.49 3.40
N THR A 917 58.36 -28.58 2.51
CA THR A 917 59.15 -29.79 2.24
C THR A 917 60.65 -29.49 2.32
N ALA A 918 61.46 -30.54 2.39
CA ALA A 918 62.92 -30.46 2.46
C ALA A 918 63.55 -31.60 1.65
N ALA A 919 64.65 -31.34 0.95
CA ALA A 919 65.40 -32.32 0.18
C ALA A 919 66.91 -32.06 0.26
N THR A 920 67.72 -33.10 0.45
CA THR A 920 69.18 -32.98 0.42
C THR A 920 69.63 -32.64 -1.01
N TYR A 921 70.18 -31.43 -1.18
CA TYR A 921 70.61 -30.91 -2.48
C TYR A 921 72.02 -31.37 -2.86
N SER A 922 72.95 -31.38 -1.91
CA SER A 922 74.30 -31.88 -2.13
C SER A 922 75.03 -32.26 -0.83
N ASP A 923 76.02 -33.16 -0.90
CA ASP A 923 76.93 -33.44 0.22
C ASP A 923 78.43 -33.36 -0.16
N PRO A 924 79.36 -33.21 0.81
CA PRO A 924 80.79 -33.04 0.53
C PRO A 924 81.52 -34.26 -0.07
N ALA A 925 80.91 -35.44 -0.09
CA ALA A 925 81.48 -36.69 -0.58
C ALA A 925 80.90 -37.13 -1.95
N HIS A 926 79.62 -36.82 -2.23
CA HIS A 926 78.89 -37.26 -3.42
C HIS A 926 78.44 -36.11 -4.34
N GLY A 927 78.61 -34.85 -3.91
CA GLY A 927 78.09 -33.68 -4.63
C GLY A 927 76.56 -33.75 -4.70
N THR A 928 75.97 -33.44 -5.85
CA THR A 928 74.51 -33.50 -6.09
C THR A 928 74.00 -34.90 -6.48
N THR A 929 74.85 -35.93 -6.53
CA THR A 929 74.46 -37.26 -7.04
C THR A 929 74.20 -38.23 -5.90
N ASN A 930 72.92 -38.42 -5.55
CA ASN A 930 72.47 -39.21 -4.38
C ASN A 930 73.18 -38.75 -3.08
N PRO A 931 72.99 -37.48 -2.66
CA PRO A 931 73.58 -36.98 -1.42
C PRO A 931 72.90 -37.55 -0.17
N TYR A 932 73.61 -37.47 0.96
CA TYR A 932 73.15 -37.85 2.29
C TYR A 932 73.22 -36.66 3.26
N ASP A 933 72.39 -36.68 4.30
CA ASP A 933 72.39 -35.69 5.38
C ASP A 933 73.58 -35.90 6.34
N ILE A 934 74.77 -35.49 5.88
CA ILE A 934 76.03 -35.52 6.64
C ILE A 934 76.54 -34.10 6.93
N PRO A 935 77.39 -33.87 7.94
CA PRO A 935 77.93 -32.54 8.24
C PRO A 935 78.58 -31.88 7.01
N GLY A 936 78.25 -30.62 6.77
CA GLY A 936 78.63 -29.87 5.58
C GLY A 936 77.74 -30.08 4.33
N ALA A 937 76.72 -30.96 4.38
CA ALA A 937 75.72 -31.10 3.32
C ALA A 937 74.75 -29.92 3.26
N VAL A 938 74.18 -29.68 2.07
CA VAL A 938 73.20 -28.62 1.80
C VAL A 938 71.81 -29.23 1.62
N VAL A 939 70.83 -28.69 2.33
CA VAL A 939 69.41 -29.07 2.25
C VAL A 939 68.64 -27.90 1.64
N GLU A 940 67.86 -28.17 0.60
CA GLU A 940 66.92 -27.23 -0.02
C GLU A 940 65.55 -27.38 0.65
N TYR A 941 65.01 -26.28 1.15
CA TYR A 941 63.63 -26.17 1.64
C TYR A 941 62.74 -25.56 0.55
N THR A 942 61.53 -26.09 0.42
CA THR A 942 60.51 -25.59 -0.51
C THR A 942 59.23 -25.34 0.27
N LEU A 943 58.74 -24.09 0.25
CA LEU A 943 57.50 -23.68 0.89
C LEU A 943 56.53 -23.19 -0.19
N THR A 944 55.42 -23.88 -0.35
CA THR A 944 54.31 -23.49 -1.22
C THR A 944 53.17 -22.96 -0.35
N VAL A 945 52.69 -21.76 -0.64
CA VAL A 945 51.50 -21.17 -0.03
C VAL A 945 50.43 -21.05 -1.10
N THR A 946 49.19 -21.49 -0.81
CA THR A 946 48.05 -21.34 -1.73
C THR A 946 46.82 -20.81 -1.02
N ASN A 947 46.13 -19.86 -1.65
CA ASN A 947 44.81 -19.42 -1.21
C ASN A 947 43.74 -20.37 -1.78
N THR A 948 42.94 -20.94 -0.89
CA THR A 948 41.83 -21.87 -1.20
C THR A 948 40.46 -21.24 -0.92
N GLY A 949 40.43 -19.99 -0.46
CA GLY A 949 39.22 -19.24 -0.16
C GLY A 949 38.74 -18.43 -1.37
N LEU A 950 37.44 -18.13 -1.40
CA LEU A 950 36.82 -17.32 -2.46
C LEU A 950 37.10 -15.81 -2.27
N GLY A 951 37.65 -15.39 -1.13
CA GLY A 951 38.13 -14.04 -0.90
C GLY A 951 39.63 -13.91 -1.19
N ALA A 952 40.05 -12.72 -1.62
CA ALA A 952 41.45 -12.34 -1.60
C ALA A 952 41.90 -11.97 -0.17
N THR A 953 43.20 -11.89 0.09
CA THR A 953 43.72 -11.20 1.29
C THR A 953 43.76 -9.69 1.06
N ASP A 954 43.79 -8.92 2.15
CA ASP A 954 44.16 -7.51 2.07
C ASP A 954 45.54 -7.33 1.42
N ALA A 955 45.79 -6.18 0.80
CA ALA A 955 47.08 -5.87 0.20
C ALA A 955 48.20 -5.83 1.26
N ASP A 956 49.39 -6.33 0.91
CA ASP A 956 50.63 -6.30 1.71
C ASP A 956 50.54 -7.00 3.09
N SER A 957 49.46 -7.76 3.31
CA SER A 957 49.13 -8.43 4.59
C SER A 957 49.80 -9.79 4.77
N VAL A 958 50.14 -10.48 3.66
CA VAL A 958 50.69 -11.83 3.69
C VAL A 958 52.17 -11.81 4.06
N LYS A 959 52.53 -12.47 5.16
CA LYS A 959 53.92 -12.57 5.64
C LYS A 959 54.22 -14.01 6.05
N LEU A 960 55.13 -14.65 5.32
CA LEU A 960 55.60 -16.01 5.58
C LEU A 960 56.92 -15.93 6.35
N VAL A 961 56.92 -16.29 7.63
CA VAL A 961 58.12 -16.35 8.48
C VAL A 961 58.52 -17.80 8.69
N ASP A 962 59.80 -18.11 8.48
CA ASP A 962 60.35 -19.45 8.70
C ASP A 962 61.63 -19.41 9.57
N PRO A 963 61.69 -20.17 10.68
CA PRO A 963 62.89 -20.28 11.51
C PRO A 963 63.91 -21.25 10.89
N ILE A 964 65.15 -20.79 10.76
CA ILE A 964 66.28 -21.59 10.29
C ILE A 964 66.58 -22.69 11.32
N PRO A 965 66.66 -23.98 10.92
CA PRO A 965 66.85 -25.08 11.87
C PRO A 965 68.19 -25.01 12.64
N ALA A 966 68.14 -25.31 13.94
CA ALA A 966 69.34 -25.38 14.78
C ALA A 966 70.34 -26.43 14.28
N ASN A 967 71.64 -26.13 14.40
CA ASN A 967 72.76 -26.87 13.80
C ASN A 967 72.79 -26.80 12.26
N THR A 968 72.13 -25.81 11.67
CA THR A 968 72.30 -25.43 10.26
C THR A 968 72.65 -23.95 10.16
N ALA A 969 73.13 -23.52 8.99
CA ALA A 969 73.34 -22.11 8.65
C ALA A 969 72.68 -21.81 7.30
N LEU A 970 72.12 -20.62 7.11
CA LEU A 970 71.51 -20.24 5.83
C LEU A 970 72.61 -20.15 4.75
N VAL A 971 72.39 -20.71 3.57
CA VAL A 971 73.28 -20.54 2.41
C VAL A 971 72.96 -19.19 1.77
N VAL A 972 73.97 -18.32 1.72
CA VAL A 972 73.82 -16.92 1.29
C VAL A 972 74.59 -16.62 -0.01
N THR A 973 74.98 -17.65 -0.76
CA THR A 973 75.57 -17.50 -2.10
C THR A 973 74.50 -17.29 -3.17
N ASP A 974 74.75 -16.35 -4.08
CA ASP A 974 73.79 -15.87 -5.08
C ASP A 974 73.33 -16.93 -6.10
N PRO A 975 72.00 -17.13 -6.32
CA PRO A 975 70.88 -16.63 -5.52
C PRO A 975 70.58 -17.54 -4.30
N PRO A 976 70.45 -16.99 -3.08
CA PRO A 976 70.20 -17.78 -1.86
C PRO A 976 68.74 -18.24 -1.74
N VAL A 977 67.85 -17.53 -2.42
CA VAL A 977 66.41 -17.81 -2.53
C VAL A 977 66.06 -17.91 -4.01
N THR A 978 65.21 -18.86 -4.38
CA THR A 978 64.53 -18.82 -5.68
C THR A 978 63.02 -18.83 -5.50
N ILE A 979 62.32 -18.04 -6.32
CA ILE A 979 60.88 -17.79 -6.26
C ILE A 979 60.25 -18.34 -7.53
N SER A 980 59.13 -19.06 -7.41
CA SER A 980 58.36 -19.55 -8.55
C SER A 980 56.86 -19.36 -8.31
N ASN A 981 56.21 -18.57 -9.16
CA ASN A 981 54.77 -18.34 -9.13
C ASN A 981 54.09 -19.36 -10.05
N VAL A 982 53.09 -20.07 -9.53
CA VAL A 982 52.37 -21.13 -10.27
C VAL A 982 50.90 -21.14 -9.80
N PRO A 983 49.89 -20.75 -10.61
CA PRO A 983 49.95 -20.18 -11.97
C PRO A 983 50.15 -18.64 -11.97
N ALA A 984 49.86 -18.00 -13.11
CA ALA A 984 50.22 -16.60 -13.41
C ALA A 984 49.34 -15.49 -12.77
N THR A 985 48.40 -15.82 -11.87
CA THR A 985 47.39 -14.90 -11.34
C THR A 985 47.29 -14.95 -9.81
N THR A 986 48.42 -14.77 -9.12
CA THR A 986 48.48 -14.74 -7.64
C THR A 986 48.03 -13.41 -7.03
N GLY A 987 48.04 -12.32 -7.79
CA GLY A 987 47.87 -10.95 -7.29
C GLY A 987 49.05 -10.44 -6.44
N LEU A 988 50.05 -11.28 -6.20
CA LEU A 988 51.22 -11.02 -5.37
C LEU A 988 52.47 -10.75 -6.20
N THR A 989 53.17 -9.68 -5.86
CA THR A 989 54.55 -9.41 -6.29
C THR A 989 55.50 -9.93 -5.21
N LEU A 990 56.36 -10.87 -5.59
CA LEU A 990 57.42 -11.40 -4.73
C LEU A 990 58.72 -11.42 -5.52
N THR A 991 59.70 -10.66 -5.06
CA THR A 991 60.98 -10.45 -5.75
C THR A 991 62.14 -10.52 -4.78
N TYR A 992 63.30 -10.91 -5.30
CA TYR A 992 64.59 -10.85 -4.63
C TYR A 992 65.58 -10.19 -5.58
N THR A 993 66.34 -9.22 -5.08
CA THR A 993 67.35 -8.45 -5.83
C THR A 993 68.76 -8.78 -5.33
N SER A 994 69.00 -8.69 -4.02
CA SER A 994 70.32 -8.93 -3.41
C SER A 994 70.25 -8.98 -1.88
N LEU A 995 71.23 -9.61 -1.22
CA LEU A 995 71.33 -9.70 0.25
C LEU A 995 71.26 -8.37 1.00
N ASN A 996 71.56 -7.25 0.34
CA ASN A 996 71.59 -5.91 0.92
C ASN A 996 70.49 -4.98 0.39
N ASP A 997 69.49 -5.50 -0.32
CA ASP A 997 68.34 -4.74 -0.79
C ASP A 997 67.19 -4.83 0.21
N LEU A 998 67.16 -3.89 1.16
CA LEU A 998 66.06 -3.77 2.14
C LEU A 998 64.75 -3.23 1.51
N THR A 999 64.64 -3.20 0.18
CA THR A 999 63.42 -2.85 -0.57
C THR A 999 62.90 -3.99 -1.45
N ASP A 1000 63.56 -5.16 -1.44
CA ASP A 1000 62.96 -6.39 -1.98
C ASP A 1000 62.11 -7.13 -0.92
N HIS A 1001 61.49 -8.24 -1.30
CA HIS A 1001 60.46 -8.91 -0.49
C HIS A 1001 61.02 -10.06 0.37
N VAL A 1002 62.34 -10.20 0.49
CA VAL A 1002 63.04 -11.24 1.27
C VAL A 1002 63.87 -10.61 2.39
N GLU A 1003 63.49 -10.89 3.63
CA GLU A 1003 64.03 -10.19 4.80
C GLU A 1003 64.60 -11.19 5.81
N PHE A 1004 65.70 -10.84 6.49
CA PHE A 1004 66.44 -11.77 7.36
C PHE A 1004 66.51 -11.25 8.80
N SER A 1005 66.53 -12.15 9.78
CA SER A 1005 66.57 -11.77 11.21
C SER A 1005 67.43 -12.73 12.06
N ALA A 1006 68.05 -12.17 13.10
CA ALA A 1006 68.75 -12.93 14.13
C ALA A 1006 67.84 -13.36 15.30
N ASP A 1007 66.69 -12.71 15.51
CA ASP A 1007 65.81 -12.95 16.67
C ASP A 1007 64.34 -13.21 16.33
N GLY A 1008 63.93 -12.97 15.09
CA GLY A 1008 62.57 -13.16 14.60
C GLY A 1008 61.67 -11.94 14.77
N THR A 1009 62.21 -10.79 15.20
CA THR A 1009 61.49 -9.54 15.45
C THR A 1009 62.04 -8.36 14.63
N ASP A 1010 63.36 -8.15 14.59
CA ASP A 1010 64.01 -7.17 13.71
C ASP A 1010 64.51 -7.86 12.43
N TYR A 1011 63.99 -7.42 11.28
CA TYR A 1011 64.26 -8.03 9.97
C TYR A 1011 65.20 -7.19 9.08
N THR A 1012 66.00 -6.30 9.69
CA THR A 1012 66.97 -5.44 8.99
C THR A 1012 68.38 -6.06 8.86
N LEU A 1013 68.55 -7.36 9.18
CA LEU A 1013 69.84 -8.05 9.09
C LEU A 1013 70.26 -8.23 7.63
N ILE A 1014 71.44 -7.70 7.27
CA ILE A 1014 72.08 -7.94 5.97
C ILE A 1014 73.03 -9.14 6.10
N PRO A 1015 72.75 -10.30 5.47
CA PRO A 1015 73.58 -11.49 5.64
C PRO A 1015 74.98 -11.34 5.03
N THR A 1016 75.97 -11.97 5.65
CA THR A 1016 77.38 -11.94 5.23
C THR A 1016 77.92 -13.35 5.08
N ALA A 1017 78.30 -13.72 3.85
CA ALA A 1017 78.85 -15.04 3.54
C ALA A 1017 80.18 -15.31 4.27
N ASP A 1018 80.23 -16.40 5.03
CA ASP A 1018 81.44 -16.94 5.62
C ASP A 1018 82.29 -17.73 4.60
N GLY A 1019 83.39 -18.35 5.06
CA GLY A 1019 84.24 -19.20 4.23
C GLY A 1019 83.58 -20.47 3.67
N ASN A 1020 82.33 -20.75 4.05
CA ASN A 1020 81.51 -21.87 3.58
C ASN A 1020 80.36 -21.45 2.66
N GLY A 1021 80.20 -20.15 2.38
CA GLY A 1021 79.06 -19.60 1.61
C GLY A 1021 77.77 -19.46 2.43
N THR A 1022 77.89 -19.41 3.75
CA THR A 1022 76.78 -19.48 4.71
C THR A 1022 76.82 -18.34 5.72
N ASP A 1023 75.69 -18.08 6.38
CA ASP A 1023 75.61 -17.17 7.52
C ASP A 1023 74.93 -17.86 8.71
N THR A 1024 75.61 -17.86 9.86
CA THR A 1024 75.14 -18.43 11.14
C THR A 1024 74.44 -17.39 12.03
N SER A 1025 74.38 -16.12 11.62
CA SER A 1025 73.66 -15.05 12.33
C SER A 1025 72.20 -14.94 11.92
N VAL A 1026 71.84 -15.46 10.73
CA VAL A 1026 70.45 -15.53 10.25
C VAL A 1026 69.75 -16.74 10.89
N ASN A 1027 68.85 -16.46 11.83
CA ASN A 1027 68.03 -17.47 12.51
C ASN A 1027 66.59 -17.52 11.98
N TYR A 1028 66.14 -16.51 11.24
CA TYR A 1028 64.83 -16.47 10.59
C TYR A 1028 64.93 -15.82 9.21
N ILE A 1029 64.09 -16.30 8.30
CA ILE A 1029 63.83 -15.68 6.99
C ILE A 1029 62.34 -15.33 6.89
N ARG A 1030 62.04 -14.17 6.31
CA ARG A 1030 60.67 -13.70 6.07
C ARG A 1030 60.49 -13.36 4.60
N PHE A 1031 59.34 -13.74 4.06
CA PHE A 1031 58.87 -13.36 2.74
C PHE A 1031 57.62 -12.50 2.92
N SER A 1032 57.69 -11.25 2.47
CA SER A 1032 56.61 -10.25 2.61
C SER A 1032 56.13 -9.80 1.23
N PRO A 1033 55.45 -10.66 0.44
CA PRO A 1033 54.97 -10.30 -0.89
C PRO A 1033 54.00 -9.11 -0.85
N ALA A 1034 54.18 -8.17 -1.79
CA ALA A 1034 53.30 -7.02 -1.96
C ALA A 1034 52.07 -7.37 -2.82
N GLY A 1035 50.99 -6.60 -2.67
CA GLY A 1035 49.70 -6.82 -3.32
C GLY A 1035 48.77 -7.75 -2.54
N ALA A 1036 47.62 -8.06 -3.13
CA ALA A 1036 46.57 -8.88 -2.53
C ALA A 1036 46.66 -10.32 -3.04
N PHE A 1037 46.68 -11.32 -2.15
CA PHE A 1037 46.70 -12.72 -2.57
C PHE A 1037 45.33 -13.09 -3.11
N SER A 1038 45.23 -13.26 -4.43
CA SER A 1038 43.98 -13.49 -5.15
C SER A 1038 43.17 -14.66 -4.60
N ALA A 1039 41.85 -14.60 -4.80
CA ALA A 1039 40.92 -15.67 -4.49
C ALA A 1039 41.15 -16.93 -5.34
N SER A 1040 40.66 -18.07 -4.85
CA SER A 1040 40.39 -19.24 -5.67
C SER A 1040 39.23 -18.96 -6.64
N ASP A 1041 39.35 -19.42 -7.89
CA ASP A 1041 38.27 -19.38 -8.89
C ASP A 1041 37.32 -20.60 -8.78
N GLY A 1042 37.53 -21.49 -7.81
CA GLY A 1042 36.78 -22.74 -7.60
C GLY A 1042 37.27 -23.93 -8.46
N VAL A 1043 38.16 -23.70 -9.41
CA VAL A 1043 38.78 -24.71 -10.31
C VAL A 1043 40.29 -24.76 -10.12
N THR A 1044 40.93 -23.61 -9.90
CA THR A 1044 42.35 -23.43 -9.61
C THR A 1044 42.54 -22.55 -8.38
N ASN A 1045 43.55 -22.89 -7.57
CA ASN A 1045 43.93 -22.14 -6.39
C ASN A 1045 45.24 -21.40 -6.68
N PRO A 1046 45.30 -20.06 -6.58
CA PRO A 1046 46.55 -19.34 -6.79
C PRO A 1046 47.58 -19.72 -5.73
N SER A 1047 48.83 -19.94 -6.16
CA SER A 1047 49.93 -20.31 -5.27
C SER A 1047 51.25 -19.62 -5.63
N PHE A 1048 52.04 -19.34 -4.61
CA PHE A 1048 53.44 -18.97 -4.76
C PHE A 1048 54.32 -19.98 -4.03
N THR A 1049 55.50 -20.25 -4.58
CA THR A 1049 56.48 -21.15 -3.98
C THR A 1049 57.81 -20.44 -3.82
N VAL A 1050 58.36 -20.47 -2.60
CA VAL A 1050 59.71 -20.01 -2.28
C VAL A 1050 60.60 -21.21 -1.96
N THR A 1051 61.85 -21.12 -2.36
CA THR A 1051 62.90 -22.09 -2.01
C THR A 1051 64.10 -21.38 -1.42
N PHE A 1052 64.72 -21.97 -0.41
CA PHE A 1052 66.00 -21.50 0.14
C PHE A 1052 66.84 -22.68 0.61
N LYS A 1053 68.14 -22.46 0.83
CA LYS A 1053 69.10 -23.53 1.19
C LYS A 1053 69.72 -23.29 2.55
N VAL A 1054 69.89 -24.36 3.32
CA VAL A 1054 70.67 -24.36 4.56
C VAL A 1054 71.78 -25.41 4.48
N ARG A 1055 72.86 -25.22 5.24
CA ARG A 1055 73.98 -26.16 5.32
C ARG A 1055 74.08 -26.74 6.74
N LEU A 1056 74.14 -28.07 6.83
CA LEU A 1056 74.37 -28.79 8.09
C LEU A 1056 75.78 -28.45 8.62
N GLN A 1057 75.89 -28.14 9.91
CA GLN A 1057 77.16 -27.78 10.57
C GLN A 1057 77.84 -28.99 11.24
#